data_AF-A0A954WLT6-F1
#
_entry.id   AF-A0A954WLT6-F1
#
_cell.length_a   1.000
_cell.length_b   1.000
_cell.length_c   1.000
_cell.angle_alpha   90.00
_cell.angle_beta   90.00
_cell.angle_gamma   90.00
#
_symmetry.space_group_name_H-M   'P 1'
#
loop_
_entity.id
_entity.type
_entity.pdbx_description
1 polymer ?
#
loop_
_entity_poly.entity_id
_entity_poly.type
_entity_poly.pdbx_seq_one_letter_code
_entity_poly.pdbx_strand_id
1 'polypeptide(L)'
;MSRKRRVEQSSRGKTKRGRMTYQRLRTEALEQRLLLTSAGDIEWIRQFDGLSHAVDADGDVYVVGRSPDSLKKFDDNGSELWSQSIGSSTEVFAVVVDDTGIYISGETNGALPGQTSAGGFDAFVRKYDFDGIELWTRQFGTTRFDRITGMAAHSSGLYVGGFTVGALPGQTSAGDGDSFVRKYDANGTEVWTDQFGGVGDEQANGLSVSDSGVYVAGLIKSGAALPGQVSAGSDDAYVRKYGLDGTHQWTRQFGSSFADNAWGVAADATAVYVAGTTSGSLPGLATLGDTDAFIRKYDASGSVVWTSQFGTASFDAVLAMSLDSSGVYVGGLTSGAFPGESNAGGYDAFVQKVDVLGNPLWSSQFGSAAEDRIQGIVVDGTAVYASGYTLGTLPGQISVSGTIDGFAARLNNQSPCSLTVTTTIDSGPGSLREAIICANLTPGADTISVPAGTYTLSIGGAGEDAAATGDLDITDDLTIIGAGAAATIIDATGLGDRVLHIPGSTNVAISGVTIQGGEAPENGGGISNVGNLTVTDSVISGNTVVSGNGGGIYHGRPDGGAPNGTLLLIDSTVSGNTAGSGGGGIYNASSTVELTRSTVSGNTSGSGGGIENVDGYYGAGNLTIVDSTVTGNFSNSGGGGGISNGSVLSVYNSTISGNVADGGLGGGIYNREAGCGPPSATISDSTISDNEAYLGGGIYTGSNFRGNITITNSLVSGNTANRGGGLYNSGAADI
;
A
#
# COMPACT_ATOMS: atom_id res chain seq x y z
N MET A 1 -15.68 78.00 55.81
CA MET A 1 -16.49 78.24 54.58
C MET A 1 -16.11 77.21 53.53
N SER A 2 -17.12 76.65 52.89
CA SER A 2 -17.18 75.49 51.98
C SER A 2 -15.99 75.25 51.04
N ARG A 3 -15.49 74.00 50.97
CA ARG A 3 -15.17 73.30 49.70
C ARG A 3 -14.95 71.79 49.88
N LYS A 4 -15.76 71.04 49.11
CA LYS A 4 -15.77 69.62 48.70
C LYS A 4 -14.62 68.71 49.21
N ARG A 5 -14.98 67.65 49.95
CA ARG A 5 -14.16 66.43 50.13
C ARG A 5 -14.33 65.51 48.93
N ARG A 6 -13.22 65.24 48.24
CA ARG A 6 -13.03 64.20 47.21
C ARG A 6 -12.32 63.05 47.91
N VAL A 7 -12.90 61.86 47.88
CA VAL A 7 -12.31 60.63 48.44
C VAL A 7 -11.24 60.14 47.48
N GLU A 8 -10.01 60.01 47.98
CA GLU A 8 -8.88 59.39 47.29
C GLU A 8 -9.02 57.86 47.31
N GLN A 9 -8.98 57.24 46.13
CA GLN A 9 -8.79 55.81 45.95
C GLN A 9 -7.28 55.50 45.93
N SER A 10 -6.84 54.59 46.78
CA SER A 10 -5.49 54.03 46.75
C SER A 10 -5.33 53.12 45.53
N SER A 11 -4.35 53.42 44.68
CA SER A 11 -3.88 52.55 43.62
C SER A 11 -2.65 51.77 44.09
N ARG A 12 -2.71 50.44 44.06
CA ARG A 12 -1.53 49.55 44.06
C ARG A 12 -1.90 48.15 43.55
N GLY A 13 -1.28 47.76 42.44
CA GLY A 13 -0.89 46.38 42.13
C GLY A 13 -1.96 45.41 41.62
N LYS A 14 -2.26 45.44 40.32
CA LYS A 14 -2.62 44.20 39.59
C LYS A 14 -1.46 43.83 38.66
N THR A 15 -0.81 42.72 39.00
CA THR A 15 0.21 42.05 38.21
C THR A 15 -0.38 41.59 36.88
N LYS A 16 0.27 41.98 35.78
CA LYS A 16 0.11 41.36 34.46
C LYS A 16 0.62 39.91 34.54
N ARG A 17 -0.30 38.94 34.55
CA ARG A 17 -0.06 37.56 34.11
C ARG A 17 -1.27 37.10 33.31
N GLY A 18 -1.03 36.46 32.17
CA GLY A 18 -2.08 35.77 31.40
C GLY A 18 -2.63 36.53 30.21
N ARG A 19 -1.76 37.04 29.33
CA ARG A 19 -2.10 37.17 27.90
C ARG A 19 -0.95 36.56 27.10
N MET A 20 -0.74 35.25 27.30
CA MET A 20 -0.03 34.46 26.30
C MET A 20 -0.95 34.36 25.09
N THR A 21 -0.47 34.91 23.99
CA THR A 21 -1.18 35.09 22.74
C THR A 21 -1.47 33.74 22.08
N TYR A 22 -2.68 33.59 21.56
CA TYR A 22 -3.21 32.45 20.78
C TYR A 22 -2.25 31.90 19.70
N GLN A 23 -1.29 32.70 19.24
CA GLN A 23 -0.25 32.29 18.29
C GLN A 23 0.81 31.35 18.91
N ARG A 24 1.13 31.46 20.21
CA ARG A 24 2.15 30.61 20.84
C ARG A 24 1.64 29.19 21.13
N LEU A 25 0.35 29.05 21.46
CA LEU A 25 -0.34 27.76 21.56
C LEU A 25 -0.48 27.09 20.18
N ARG A 26 -0.59 27.88 19.10
CA ARG A 26 -0.59 27.35 17.73
C ARG A 26 0.78 26.86 17.29
N THR A 27 1.87 27.49 17.75
CA THR A 27 3.24 27.04 17.49
C THR A 27 3.60 25.80 18.34
N GLU A 28 3.18 25.72 19.60
CA GLU A 28 3.38 24.53 20.44
C GLU A 28 2.52 23.33 19.96
N ALA A 29 1.30 23.56 19.44
CA ALA A 29 0.48 22.52 18.81
C ALA A 29 1.01 22.08 17.43
N LEU A 30 1.72 22.95 16.70
CA LEU A 30 2.43 22.60 15.47
C LEU A 30 3.74 21.86 15.75
N GLU A 31 4.45 22.18 16.83
CA GLU A 31 5.67 21.47 17.26
C GLU A 31 5.35 20.09 17.88
N GLN A 32 4.19 19.89 18.52
CA GLN A 32 3.73 18.57 18.96
C GLN A 32 3.20 17.68 17.83
N ARG A 33 2.86 18.25 16.68
CA ARG A 33 2.49 17.51 15.46
C ARG A 33 3.70 16.77 14.84
N LEU A 34 4.91 17.04 15.31
CA LEU A 34 6.17 16.61 14.70
C LEU A 34 6.92 15.50 15.46
N LEU A 35 6.33 14.89 16.51
CA LEU A 35 7.03 13.94 17.40
C LEU A 35 6.25 12.64 17.66
N LEU A 36 5.48 12.15 16.70
CA LEU A 36 4.74 10.91 16.83
C LEU A 36 5.16 9.90 15.74
N THR A 37 6.09 9.04 16.13
CA THR A 37 6.67 7.89 15.39
C THR A 37 7.55 8.22 14.19
N SER A 38 8.41 7.27 13.81
CA SER A 38 9.40 7.39 12.74
C SER A 38 8.81 7.49 11.32
N ALA A 39 7.48 7.41 11.15
CA ALA A 39 6.83 7.36 9.84
C ALA A 39 5.76 8.43 9.57
N GLY A 40 5.36 9.26 10.55
CA GLY A 40 4.41 10.36 10.29
C GLY A 40 2.97 9.95 9.97
N ASP A 41 2.58 8.70 10.25
CA ASP A 41 1.27 8.16 9.84
C ASP A 41 0.11 8.50 10.77
N ILE A 42 0.40 8.79 12.05
CA ILE A 42 -0.60 9.21 13.03
C ILE A 42 -0.73 10.73 12.97
N GLU A 43 -1.82 11.22 12.38
CA GLU A 43 -2.04 12.66 12.24
C GLU A 43 -2.36 13.34 13.58
N TRP A 44 -3.06 12.61 14.46
CA TRP A 44 -3.29 12.99 15.84
C TRP A 44 -3.69 11.80 16.71
N ILE A 45 -3.41 11.91 18.01
CA ILE A 45 -3.87 11.01 19.07
C ILE A 45 -4.38 11.82 20.27
N ARG A 46 -5.38 11.32 20.99
CA ARG A 46 -5.94 11.94 22.20
C ARG A 46 -6.28 10.87 23.24
N GLN A 47 -5.92 11.11 24.49
CA GLN A 47 -6.28 10.26 25.64
C GLN A 47 -7.51 10.81 26.39
N PHE A 48 -8.44 9.93 26.78
CA PHE A 48 -9.70 10.23 27.49
C PHE A 48 -10.11 9.06 28.38
N ASP A 49 -11.02 9.22 29.35
CA ASP A 49 -11.61 8.07 30.08
C ASP A 49 -12.61 7.28 29.21
N GLY A 50 -12.15 6.36 28.34
CA GLY A 50 -12.97 5.61 27.36
C GLY A 50 -12.48 4.18 27.06
N LEU A 51 -13.35 3.31 26.56
CA LEU A 51 -13.06 1.89 26.21
C LEU A 51 -13.42 1.54 24.76
N SER A 52 -14.51 2.10 24.21
CA SER A 52 -14.97 1.82 22.84
C SER A 52 -15.43 3.09 22.15
N HIS A 53 -15.38 3.12 20.81
CA HIS A 53 -15.85 4.24 20.01
C HIS A 53 -16.66 3.87 18.76
N ALA A 54 -17.40 4.85 18.22
CA ALA A 54 -18.01 4.84 16.90
C ALA A 54 -17.75 6.19 16.21
N VAL A 55 -17.79 6.23 14.88
CA VAL A 55 -17.64 7.46 14.09
C VAL A 55 -18.85 7.59 13.18
N ASP A 56 -19.46 8.77 13.11
CA ASP A 56 -20.56 9.04 12.16
C ASP A 56 -20.08 9.60 10.82
N ALA A 57 -21.03 9.84 9.91
CA ALA A 57 -20.73 10.32 8.55
C ALA A 57 -20.13 11.73 8.51
N ASP A 58 -20.26 12.51 9.60
CA ASP A 58 -19.70 13.85 9.72
C ASP A 58 -18.28 13.81 10.35
N GLY A 59 -17.79 12.63 10.72
CA GLY A 59 -16.48 12.42 11.34
C GLY A 59 -16.48 12.62 12.85
N ASP A 60 -17.65 12.78 13.48
CA ASP A 60 -17.76 12.92 14.93
C ASP A 60 -17.52 11.58 15.61
N VAL A 61 -16.74 11.59 16.70
CA VAL A 61 -16.34 10.39 17.44
C VAL A 61 -17.16 10.25 18.71
N TYR A 62 -17.85 9.12 18.88
CA TYR A 62 -18.59 8.76 20.08
C TYR A 62 -17.77 7.80 20.92
N VAL A 63 -17.62 8.03 22.20
CA VAL A 63 -16.81 7.18 23.10
C VAL A 63 -17.63 6.77 24.32
N VAL A 64 -17.54 5.50 24.70
CA VAL A 64 -18.10 4.98 25.95
C VAL A 64 -16.98 4.59 26.91
N GLY A 65 -17.10 4.93 28.20
CA GLY A 65 -16.05 4.71 29.22
C GLY A 65 -16.56 4.12 30.53
N ARG A 66 -15.64 3.59 31.36
CA ARG A 66 -15.93 3.05 32.70
C ARG A 66 -15.71 4.09 33.79
N SER A 67 -16.72 4.24 34.66
CA SER A 67 -16.66 4.89 35.98
C SER A 67 -16.28 6.40 36.05
N PRO A 68 -17.28 7.31 36.11
CA PRO A 68 -18.70 7.02 35.92
C PRO A 68 -18.96 6.65 34.46
N ASP A 69 -19.79 5.64 34.25
CA ASP A 69 -20.16 5.22 32.91
C ASP A 69 -20.75 6.39 32.14
N SER A 70 -20.12 6.70 31.01
CA SER A 70 -20.50 7.84 30.19
C SER A 70 -20.46 7.51 28.71
N LEU A 71 -21.31 8.21 27.97
CA LEU A 71 -21.25 8.35 26.51
C LEU A 71 -20.82 9.79 26.22
N LYS A 72 -19.77 9.98 25.43
CA LYS A 72 -19.22 11.28 25.05
C LYS A 72 -19.20 11.42 23.53
N LYS A 73 -19.35 12.63 23.02
CA LYS A 73 -19.22 12.97 21.60
C LYS A 73 -18.09 13.98 21.41
N PHE A 74 -17.27 13.78 20.38
CA PHE A 74 -16.17 14.66 19.97
C PHE A 74 -16.31 15.04 18.49
N ASP A 75 -15.80 16.21 18.12
CA ASP A 75 -15.65 16.59 16.70
C ASP A 75 -14.44 15.90 16.04
N ASP A 76 -14.33 16.03 14.71
CA ASP A 76 -13.24 15.53 13.88
C ASP A 76 -11.83 16.04 14.27
N ASN A 77 -11.78 17.13 15.05
CA ASN A 77 -10.57 17.73 15.60
C ASN A 77 -10.27 17.28 17.04
N GLY A 78 -11.12 16.42 17.62
CA GLY A 78 -10.97 15.84 18.96
C GLY A 78 -11.47 16.74 20.10
N SER A 79 -12.31 17.73 19.84
CA SER A 79 -12.94 18.58 20.87
C SER A 79 -14.22 17.94 21.40
N GLU A 80 -14.38 17.81 22.72
CA GLU A 80 -15.63 17.29 23.31
C GLU A 80 -16.80 18.23 23.03
N LEU A 81 -17.85 17.71 22.40
CA LEU A 81 -19.11 18.39 22.11
C LEU A 81 -20.10 18.25 23.26
N TRP A 82 -20.28 17.03 23.79
CA TRP A 82 -21.13 16.75 24.96
C TRP A 82 -20.78 15.41 25.64
N SER A 83 -21.28 15.24 26.87
CA SER A 83 -21.21 13.98 27.63
C SER A 83 -22.50 13.66 28.39
N GLN A 84 -22.85 12.37 28.47
CA GLN A 84 -24.02 11.82 29.15
C GLN A 84 -23.61 10.73 30.15
N SER A 85 -24.21 10.71 31.34
CA SER A 85 -24.02 9.64 32.32
C SER A 85 -25.05 8.52 32.12
N ILE A 86 -24.61 7.26 32.10
CA ILE A 86 -25.44 6.12 31.73
C ILE A 86 -26.17 5.49 32.94
N GLY A 87 -25.60 5.65 34.14
CA GLY A 87 -26.16 5.19 35.40
C GLY A 87 -25.10 4.65 36.36
N SER A 88 -25.48 4.42 37.61
CA SER A 88 -24.67 3.63 38.55
C SER A 88 -25.04 2.15 38.39
N SER A 89 -24.06 1.23 38.48
CA SER A 89 -24.23 -0.24 38.35
C SER A 89 -24.45 -0.81 36.94
N THR A 90 -24.07 -0.05 35.93
CA THR A 90 -23.90 -0.54 34.56
C THR A 90 -22.42 -0.84 34.29
N GLU A 91 -22.15 -1.60 33.23
CA GLU A 91 -20.90 -1.54 32.49
C GLU A 91 -21.23 -1.45 31.00
N VAL A 92 -20.74 -0.42 30.29
CA VAL A 92 -20.95 -0.23 28.85
C VAL A 92 -19.78 -0.84 28.08
N PHE A 93 -20.07 -1.65 27.06
CA PHE A 93 -19.05 -2.38 26.29
C PHE A 93 -18.92 -1.91 24.84
N ALA A 94 -20.01 -1.46 24.23
CA ALA A 94 -20.03 -1.12 22.80
C ALA A 94 -20.88 0.11 22.51
N VAL A 95 -20.50 0.84 21.47
CA VAL A 95 -21.27 1.92 20.86
C VAL A 95 -21.27 1.73 19.34
N VAL A 96 -22.42 1.93 18.71
CA VAL A 96 -22.57 1.99 17.24
C VAL A 96 -23.49 3.15 16.87
N VAL A 97 -23.35 3.66 15.65
CA VAL A 97 -24.14 4.78 15.15
C VAL A 97 -24.72 4.44 13.77
N ASP A 98 -25.95 4.87 13.51
CA ASP A 98 -26.57 4.88 12.18
C ASP A 98 -27.15 6.27 11.87
N ASP A 99 -27.82 6.42 10.72
CA ASP A 99 -28.47 7.66 10.29
C ASP A 99 -29.64 8.11 11.19
N THR A 100 -30.06 7.28 12.15
CA THR A 100 -31.18 7.52 13.05
C THR A 100 -30.78 7.73 14.51
N GLY A 101 -29.52 7.52 14.89
CA GLY A 101 -29.01 7.84 16.21
C GLY A 101 -27.87 6.93 16.71
N ILE A 102 -27.63 7.03 18.01
CA ILE A 102 -26.49 6.40 18.71
C ILE A 102 -27.03 5.27 19.57
N TYR A 103 -26.41 4.10 19.49
CA TYR A 103 -26.77 2.94 20.32
C TYR A 103 -25.60 2.58 21.21
N ILE A 104 -25.90 2.25 22.46
CA ILE A 104 -24.95 1.68 23.40
C ILE A 104 -25.47 0.35 23.95
N SER A 105 -24.57 -0.55 24.31
CA SER A 105 -24.92 -1.77 25.03
C SER A 105 -23.95 -2.10 26.13
N GLY A 106 -24.40 -2.94 27.04
CA GLY A 106 -23.67 -3.30 28.23
C GLY A 106 -24.38 -4.35 29.07
N GLU A 107 -23.97 -4.44 30.33
CA GLU A 107 -24.64 -5.22 31.35
C GLU A 107 -24.98 -4.37 32.58
N THR A 108 -25.91 -4.85 33.40
CA THR A 108 -26.28 -4.22 34.67
C THR A 108 -26.70 -5.27 35.69
N ASN A 109 -26.40 -5.06 36.97
CA ASN A 109 -26.83 -5.96 38.05
C ASN A 109 -28.09 -5.47 38.80
N GLY A 110 -28.84 -4.54 38.20
CA GLY A 110 -30.04 -3.94 38.76
C GLY A 110 -31.04 -3.54 37.68
N ALA A 111 -32.20 -3.04 38.08
CA ALA A 111 -33.22 -2.59 37.14
C ALA A 111 -32.92 -1.15 36.64
N LEU A 112 -32.80 -0.99 35.33
CA LEU A 112 -32.76 0.32 34.68
C LEU A 112 -34.14 1.02 34.73
N PRO A 113 -34.22 2.35 34.58
CA PRO A 113 -35.49 3.07 34.60
C PRO A 113 -36.52 2.47 33.62
N GLY A 114 -37.68 2.08 34.16
CA GLY A 114 -38.77 1.49 33.37
C GLY A 114 -38.51 0.05 32.88
N GLN A 115 -37.43 -0.59 33.32
CA GLN A 115 -37.07 -1.97 33.00
C GLN A 115 -37.23 -2.88 34.23
N THR A 116 -37.11 -4.19 34.02
CA THR A 116 -37.12 -5.21 35.08
C THR A 116 -35.83 -6.00 35.03
N SER A 117 -35.20 -6.22 36.19
CA SER A 117 -34.04 -7.10 36.28
C SER A 117 -34.48 -8.56 36.34
N ALA A 118 -33.80 -9.42 35.58
CA ALA A 118 -34.11 -10.84 35.51
C ALA A 118 -33.33 -11.68 36.54
N GLY A 119 -32.28 -11.12 37.16
CA GLY A 119 -31.55 -11.76 38.26
C GLY A 119 -30.15 -11.21 38.46
N GLY A 120 -29.15 -11.90 37.90
CA GLY A 120 -27.75 -11.53 38.02
C GLY A 120 -27.38 -10.32 37.18
N PHE A 121 -26.39 -10.44 36.30
CA PHE A 121 -26.10 -9.39 35.34
C PHE A 121 -27.01 -9.57 34.13
N ASP A 122 -27.78 -8.53 33.80
CA ASP A 122 -28.67 -8.50 32.64
C ASP A 122 -28.06 -7.66 31.53
N ALA A 123 -28.21 -8.12 30.28
CA ALA A 123 -27.86 -7.36 29.11
C ALA A 123 -28.77 -6.15 28.94
N PHE A 124 -28.22 -5.02 28.48
CA PHE A 124 -29.04 -3.87 28.08
C PHE A 124 -28.56 -3.25 26.79
N VAL A 125 -29.50 -2.58 26.13
CA VAL A 125 -29.26 -1.73 24.97
C VAL A 125 -30.07 -0.45 25.09
N ARG A 126 -29.48 0.68 24.70
CA ARG A 126 -30.10 2.00 24.78
C ARG A 126 -29.82 2.79 23.51
N LYS A 127 -30.81 3.55 23.04
CA LYS A 127 -30.69 4.46 21.90
C LYS A 127 -30.80 5.91 22.36
N TYR A 128 -29.96 6.76 21.77
CA TYR A 128 -29.95 8.21 21.90
C TYR A 128 -30.11 8.87 20.54
N ASP A 129 -30.61 10.11 20.49
CA ASP A 129 -30.41 10.98 19.34
C ASP A 129 -29.01 11.64 19.35
N PHE A 130 -28.69 12.37 18.28
CA PHE A 130 -27.37 13.01 18.12
C PHE A 130 -27.11 14.16 19.10
N ASP A 131 -28.14 14.67 19.77
CA ASP A 131 -28.06 15.67 20.84
C ASP A 131 -27.86 15.01 22.22
N GLY A 132 -27.80 13.68 22.27
CA GLY A 132 -27.59 12.90 23.49
C GLY A 132 -28.86 12.69 24.32
N ILE A 133 -30.05 12.85 23.75
CA ILE A 133 -31.33 12.58 24.42
C ILE A 133 -31.68 11.10 24.27
N GLU A 134 -31.97 10.42 25.39
CA GLU A 134 -32.39 9.01 25.38
C GLU A 134 -33.75 8.84 24.68
N LEU A 135 -33.79 7.98 23.68
CA LEU A 135 -34.99 7.62 22.92
C LEU A 135 -35.66 6.37 23.48
N TRP A 136 -34.89 5.33 23.82
CA TRP A 136 -35.39 4.13 24.47
C TRP A 136 -34.29 3.31 25.15
N THR A 137 -34.69 2.52 26.16
CA THR A 137 -33.87 1.50 26.84
C THR A 137 -34.55 0.14 26.76
N ARG A 138 -33.78 -0.94 26.61
CA ARG A 138 -34.20 -2.34 26.79
C ARG A 138 -33.21 -3.08 27.67
N GLN A 139 -33.72 -3.82 28.64
CA GLN A 139 -32.95 -4.74 29.49
C GLN A 139 -33.54 -6.13 29.35
N PHE A 140 -32.70 -7.15 29.25
CA PHE A 140 -33.11 -8.54 29.16
C PHE A 140 -32.04 -9.46 29.70
N GLY A 141 -32.44 -10.66 30.10
CA GLY A 141 -31.53 -11.67 30.60
C GLY A 141 -32.28 -12.83 31.22
N THR A 142 -31.54 -13.59 32.00
CA THR A 142 -31.97 -14.74 32.76
C THR A 142 -31.79 -14.47 34.25
N THR A 143 -32.05 -15.47 35.08
CA THR A 143 -31.70 -15.39 36.50
C THR A 143 -30.19 -15.36 36.78
N ARG A 144 -29.35 -15.58 35.76
CA ARG A 144 -27.88 -15.69 35.89
C ARG A 144 -27.19 -14.53 35.15
N PHE A 145 -26.22 -14.83 34.29
CA PHE A 145 -25.32 -13.86 33.71
C PHE A 145 -25.61 -13.72 32.21
N ASP A 146 -25.82 -12.49 31.77
CA ASP A 146 -26.22 -12.15 30.41
C ASP A 146 -25.50 -10.88 29.97
N ARG A 147 -24.82 -10.93 28.82
CA ARG A 147 -24.00 -9.81 28.33
C ARG A 147 -24.13 -9.65 26.83
N ILE A 148 -24.22 -8.40 26.37
CA ILE A 148 -23.96 -8.03 24.97
C ILE A 148 -22.47 -7.68 24.82
N THR A 149 -21.83 -8.28 23.83
CA THR A 149 -20.41 -8.09 23.49
C THR A 149 -20.22 -7.50 22.09
N GLY A 150 -21.21 -7.63 21.20
CA GLY A 150 -21.18 -7.07 19.86
C GLY A 150 -22.50 -6.40 19.45
N MET A 151 -22.42 -5.33 18.68
CA MET A 151 -23.56 -4.66 18.06
C MET A 151 -23.27 -4.30 16.61
N ALA A 152 -24.30 -4.27 15.77
CA ALA A 152 -24.22 -3.65 14.46
C ALA A 152 -25.57 -3.00 14.09
N ALA A 153 -25.51 -1.78 13.58
CA ALA A 153 -26.68 -1.05 13.10
C ALA A 153 -26.83 -1.20 11.57
N HIS A 154 -28.07 -1.25 11.11
CA HIS A 154 -28.44 -1.31 9.70
C HIS A 154 -29.72 -0.50 9.51
N SER A 155 -29.99 -0.08 8.27
CA SER A 155 -31.28 0.50 7.87
C SER A 155 -32.51 -0.39 8.19
N SER A 156 -32.29 -1.67 8.51
CA SER A 156 -33.34 -2.65 8.83
C SER A 156 -33.57 -2.83 10.32
N GLY A 157 -32.77 -2.19 11.17
CA GLY A 157 -32.80 -2.31 12.63
C GLY A 157 -31.41 -2.51 13.25
N LEU A 158 -31.40 -2.62 14.58
CA LEU A 158 -30.22 -2.88 15.37
C LEU A 158 -30.08 -4.38 15.65
N TYR A 159 -28.88 -4.91 15.51
CA TYR A 159 -28.55 -6.29 15.85
C TYR A 159 -27.57 -6.30 17.01
N VAL A 160 -27.83 -7.15 17.99
CA VAL A 160 -26.96 -7.34 19.18
C VAL A 160 -26.62 -8.81 19.31
N GLY A 161 -25.40 -9.10 19.76
CA GLY A 161 -24.93 -10.45 20.02
C GLY A 161 -24.13 -10.51 21.31
N GLY A 162 -24.15 -11.69 21.93
CA GLY A 162 -23.36 -11.95 23.13
C GLY A 162 -23.59 -13.33 23.67
N PHE A 163 -23.53 -13.48 24.99
CA PHE A 163 -23.73 -14.76 25.65
C PHE A 163 -24.68 -14.66 26.85
N THR A 164 -25.35 -15.78 27.12
CA THR A 164 -26.36 -15.93 28.17
C THR A 164 -26.15 -17.24 28.91
N VAL A 165 -26.36 -17.24 30.22
CA VAL A 165 -26.24 -18.43 31.07
C VAL A 165 -27.64 -18.91 31.46
N GLY A 166 -28.22 -19.77 30.62
CA GLY A 166 -29.60 -20.25 30.73
C GLY A 166 -30.43 -19.84 29.52
N ALA A 167 -31.74 -20.12 29.55
CA ALA A 167 -32.60 -19.89 28.40
C ALA A 167 -33.22 -18.48 28.41
N LEU A 168 -32.96 -17.69 27.37
CA LEU A 168 -33.68 -16.45 27.12
C LEU A 168 -35.18 -16.73 26.83
N PRO A 169 -36.06 -15.72 26.96
CA PRO A 169 -37.48 -15.90 26.70
C PRO A 169 -37.77 -16.52 25.32
N GLY A 170 -38.42 -17.68 25.31
CA GLY A 170 -38.77 -18.40 24.08
C GLY A 170 -37.62 -19.20 23.44
N GLN A 171 -36.46 -19.25 24.07
CA GLN A 171 -35.28 -19.97 23.61
C GLN A 171 -34.99 -21.22 24.44
N THR A 172 -34.00 -22.00 24.02
CA THR A 172 -33.50 -23.19 24.73
C THR A 172 -32.02 -23.05 24.99
N SER A 173 -31.59 -23.47 26.18
CA SER A 173 -30.17 -23.51 26.52
C SER A 173 -29.59 -24.89 26.21
N ALA A 174 -28.43 -24.94 25.54
CA ALA A 174 -27.80 -26.17 25.09
C ALA A 174 -26.68 -26.65 26.03
N GLY A 175 -26.06 -25.73 26.76
CA GLY A 175 -24.94 -25.98 27.68
C GLY A 175 -24.94 -25.07 28.92
N ASP A 176 -23.75 -24.74 29.40
CA ASP A 176 -23.58 -23.87 30.57
C ASP A 176 -23.82 -22.40 30.22
N GLY A 177 -23.30 -21.93 29.09
CA GLY A 177 -23.56 -20.61 28.53
C GLY A 177 -23.62 -20.66 27.00
N ASP A 178 -24.63 -20.04 26.41
CA ASP A 178 -24.87 -20.08 24.97
C ASP A 178 -24.67 -18.70 24.34
N SER A 179 -24.22 -18.70 23.08
CA SER A 179 -24.25 -17.49 22.24
C SER A 179 -25.67 -17.09 21.90
N PHE A 180 -25.94 -15.80 21.71
CA PHE A 180 -27.21 -15.34 21.16
C PHE A 180 -27.03 -14.21 20.14
N VAL A 181 -28.04 -14.06 19.29
CA VAL A 181 -28.21 -12.92 18.39
C VAL A 181 -29.65 -12.44 18.48
N ARG A 182 -29.84 -11.14 18.51
CA ARG A 182 -31.15 -10.51 18.62
C ARG A 182 -31.26 -9.28 17.74
N LYS A 183 -32.44 -9.09 17.16
CA LYS A 183 -32.78 -7.90 16.36
C LYS A 183 -33.81 -7.02 17.09
N TYR A 184 -33.58 -5.71 17.05
CA TYR A 184 -34.53 -4.68 17.42
C TYR A 184 -34.92 -3.83 16.21
N ASP A 185 -36.18 -3.42 16.13
CA ASP A 185 -36.61 -2.37 15.20
C ASP A 185 -36.17 -0.97 15.66
N ALA A 186 -36.45 0.06 14.85
CA ALA A 186 -36.08 1.45 15.16
C ALA A 186 -36.70 1.98 16.47
N ASN A 187 -37.82 1.41 16.92
CA ASN A 187 -38.53 1.77 18.16
C ASN A 187 -38.05 0.94 19.37
N GLY A 188 -37.07 0.05 19.17
CA GLY A 188 -36.55 -0.86 20.19
C GLY A 188 -37.48 -2.05 20.45
N THR A 189 -38.39 -2.41 19.56
CA THR A 189 -39.19 -3.63 19.68
C THR A 189 -38.33 -4.84 19.29
N GLU A 190 -38.30 -5.88 20.12
CA GLU A 190 -37.65 -7.15 19.75
C GLU A 190 -38.37 -7.75 18.54
N VAL A 191 -37.63 -8.03 17.47
CA VAL A 191 -38.15 -8.63 16.24
C VAL A 191 -37.93 -10.14 16.25
N TRP A 192 -36.72 -10.58 16.60
CA TRP A 192 -36.37 -11.99 16.75
C TRP A 192 -35.15 -12.16 17.65
N THR A 193 -35.03 -13.36 18.23
CA THR A 193 -33.86 -13.84 18.98
C THR A 193 -33.55 -15.26 18.52
N ASP A 194 -32.26 -15.57 18.34
CA ASP A 194 -31.73 -16.93 18.21
C ASP A 194 -30.65 -17.13 19.26
N GLN A 195 -30.86 -18.11 20.16
CA GLN A 195 -29.85 -18.57 21.11
C GLN A 195 -29.31 -19.92 20.63
N PHE A 196 -27.99 -20.07 20.63
CA PHE A 196 -27.33 -21.26 20.14
C PHE A 196 -26.04 -21.58 20.89
N GLY A 197 -25.77 -22.87 21.01
CA GLY A 197 -24.61 -23.37 21.70
C GLY A 197 -24.40 -24.87 21.46
N GLY A 198 -23.32 -25.38 22.02
CA GLY A 198 -23.01 -26.78 22.19
C GLY A 198 -23.28 -27.22 23.62
N VAL A 199 -22.54 -28.23 24.08
CA VAL A 199 -22.58 -28.67 25.49
C VAL A 199 -21.67 -27.83 26.39
N GLY A 200 -20.89 -26.91 25.81
CA GLY A 200 -19.89 -26.10 26.49
C GLY A 200 -20.37 -24.68 26.76
N ASP A 201 -19.39 -23.77 26.87
CA ASP A 201 -19.60 -22.32 26.92
C ASP A 201 -19.30 -21.74 25.53
N GLU A 202 -20.25 -21.00 24.98
CA GLU A 202 -20.11 -20.29 23.71
C GLU A 202 -20.26 -18.78 23.88
N GLN A 203 -19.44 -18.02 23.13
CA GLN A 203 -19.45 -16.56 23.20
C GLN A 203 -19.46 -15.97 21.80
N ALA A 204 -20.43 -15.10 21.52
CA ALA A 204 -20.44 -14.25 20.33
C ALA A 204 -19.65 -12.96 20.63
N ASN A 205 -18.46 -12.80 20.07
CA ASN A 205 -17.60 -11.63 20.34
C ASN A 205 -17.83 -10.49 19.35
N GLY A 206 -18.03 -10.81 18.08
CA GLY A 206 -18.15 -9.83 17.00
C GLY A 206 -19.45 -9.99 16.22
N LEU A 207 -20.01 -8.87 15.75
CA LEU A 207 -21.22 -8.85 14.93
C LEU A 207 -21.05 -7.84 13.79
N SER A 208 -21.42 -8.25 12.58
CA SER A 208 -21.47 -7.40 11.39
C SER A 208 -22.77 -7.63 10.63
N VAL A 209 -23.28 -6.60 9.96
CA VAL A 209 -24.50 -6.68 9.16
C VAL A 209 -24.32 -5.95 7.85
N SER A 210 -24.77 -6.56 6.77
CA SER A 210 -24.87 -5.95 5.45
C SER A 210 -26.18 -6.40 4.78
N ASP A 211 -26.47 -5.86 3.59
CA ASP A 211 -27.64 -6.29 2.81
C ASP A 211 -27.60 -7.80 2.47
N SER A 212 -26.44 -8.44 2.56
CA SER A 212 -26.28 -9.88 2.29
C SER A 212 -26.55 -10.77 3.50
N GLY A 213 -26.64 -10.22 4.71
CA GLY A 213 -26.99 -10.95 5.93
C GLY A 213 -26.38 -10.39 7.23
N VAL A 214 -26.64 -11.10 8.32
CA VAL A 214 -26.06 -10.85 9.65
C VAL A 214 -24.99 -11.90 9.91
N TYR A 215 -23.82 -11.46 10.35
CA TYR A 215 -22.65 -12.29 10.57
C TYR A 215 -22.19 -12.18 12.01
N VAL A 216 -22.00 -13.31 12.66
CA VAL A 216 -21.62 -13.39 14.07
C VAL A 216 -20.39 -14.26 14.20
N ALA A 217 -19.36 -13.76 14.87
CA ALA A 217 -18.13 -14.48 15.13
C ALA A 217 -17.83 -14.55 16.63
N GLY A 218 -17.12 -15.60 17.03
CA GLY A 218 -16.88 -15.87 18.44
C GLY A 218 -16.06 -17.12 18.68
N LEU A 219 -16.19 -17.69 19.88
CA LEU A 219 -15.49 -18.91 20.26
C LEU A 219 -16.43 -19.96 20.87
N ILE A 220 -16.01 -21.22 20.74
CA ILE A 220 -16.60 -22.40 21.36
C ILE A 220 -15.57 -22.98 22.31
N LYS A 221 -15.88 -23.15 23.60
CA LYS A 221 -14.89 -23.60 24.59
C LYS A 221 -14.81 -25.12 24.75
N SER A 222 -13.70 -25.56 25.32
CA SER A 222 -13.54 -26.90 25.91
C SER A 222 -13.75 -28.08 24.95
N GLY A 223 -13.44 -27.89 23.67
CA GLY A 223 -13.50 -28.89 22.61
C GLY A 223 -14.93 -29.25 22.20
N ALA A 224 -15.90 -28.39 22.56
CA ALA A 224 -17.28 -28.56 22.13
C ALA A 224 -17.44 -28.26 20.63
N ALA A 225 -18.51 -28.77 20.04
CA ALA A 225 -18.84 -28.51 18.65
C ALA A 225 -20.29 -28.06 18.50
N LEU A 226 -20.51 -27.06 17.65
CA LEU A 226 -21.87 -26.69 17.25
C LEU A 226 -22.51 -27.78 16.38
N PRO A 227 -23.85 -27.82 16.27
CA PRO A 227 -24.54 -28.80 15.44
C PRO A 227 -24.00 -28.87 14.00
N GLY A 228 -23.54 -30.06 13.60
CA GLY A 228 -22.99 -30.31 12.26
C GLY A 228 -21.56 -29.79 12.04
N GLN A 229 -20.88 -29.34 13.09
CA GLN A 229 -19.47 -28.91 13.05
C GLN A 229 -18.56 -29.95 13.73
N VAL A 230 -17.25 -29.76 13.61
CA VAL A 230 -16.22 -30.60 14.22
C VAL A 230 -15.27 -29.69 15.00
N SER A 231 -14.92 -30.10 16.22
CA SER A 231 -13.93 -29.38 17.01
C SER A 231 -12.51 -29.66 16.50
N ALA A 232 -11.67 -28.61 16.45
CA ALA A 232 -10.28 -28.72 16.02
C ALA A 232 -9.29 -28.88 17.19
N GLY A 233 -9.69 -28.49 18.40
CA GLY A 233 -8.79 -28.48 19.55
C GLY A 233 -9.48 -28.13 20.86
N SER A 234 -8.88 -27.22 21.63
CA SER A 234 -9.43 -26.79 22.92
C SER A 234 -10.51 -25.74 22.74
N ASP A 235 -10.19 -24.55 22.27
CA ASP A 235 -11.20 -23.52 22.02
C ASP A 235 -11.19 -23.26 20.53
N ASP A 236 -12.34 -23.26 19.88
CA ASP A 236 -12.41 -23.09 18.43
C ASP A 236 -13.12 -21.79 18.06
N ALA A 237 -12.57 -21.07 17.09
CA ALA A 237 -13.22 -19.92 16.50
C ALA A 237 -14.45 -20.36 15.68
N TYR A 238 -15.48 -19.52 15.63
CA TYR A 238 -16.59 -19.73 14.73
C TYR A 238 -17.04 -18.46 14.02
N VAL A 239 -17.71 -18.65 12.87
CA VAL A 239 -18.53 -17.63 12.22
C VAL A 239 -19.86 -18.24 11.77
N ARG A 240 -20.94 -17.48 11.96
CA ARG A 240 -22.31 -17.89 11.65
C ARG A 240 -23.04 -16.80 10.88
N LYS A 241 -23.83 -17.21 9.88
CA LYS A 241 -24.62 -16.31 9.03
C LYS A 241 -26.12 -16.50 9.23
N TYR A 242 -26.84 -15.38 9.26
CA TYR A 242 -28.29 -15.30 9.22
C TYR A 242 -28.78 -14.39 8.09
N GLY A 243 -30.02 -14.58 7.64
CA GLY A 243 -30.76 -13.55 6.91
C GLY A 243 -31.21 -12.41 7.84
N LEU A 244 -31.56 -11.25 7.28
CA LEU A 244 -32.06 -10.10 8.04
C LEU A 244 -33.39 -10.38 8.79
N ASP A 245 -34.07 -11.46 8.40
CA ASP A 245 -35.29 -12.00 9.02
C ASP A 245 -35.02 -12.99 10.17
N GLY A 246 -33.75 -13.28 10.47
CA GLY A 246 -33.33 -14.23 11.51
C GLY A 246 -33.20 -15.67 11.04
N THR A 247 -33.36 -15.95 9.74
CA THR A 247 -33.16 -17.31 9.22
C THR A 247 -31.68 -17.72 9.25
N HIS A 248 -31.34 -18.78 9.96
CA HIS A 248 -29.97 -19.33 9.95
C HIS A 248 -29.63 -19.89 8.56
N GLN A 249 -28.47 -19.49 8.02
CA GLN A 249 -28.01 -19.93 6.70
C GLN A 249 -26.87 -20.96 6.80
N TRP A 250 -25.81 -20.62 7.52
CA TRP A 250 -24.67 -21.53 7.70
C TRP A 250 -23.84 -21.19 8.93
N THR A 251 -23.03 -22.16 9.37
CA THR A 251 -22.05 -22.04 10.45
C THR A 251 -20.72 -22.62 9.98
N ARG A 252 -19.60 -22.03 10.41
CA ARG A 252 -18.24 -22.57 10.29
C ARG A 252 -17.55 -22.47 11.62
N GLN A 253 -17.18 -23.62 12.18
CA GLN A 253 -16.25 -23.74 13.31
C GLN A 253 -14.88 -24.13 12.77
N PHE A 254 -13.82 -23.53 13.29
CA PHE A 254 -12.46 -23.76 12.85
C PHE A 254 -11.45 -23.40 13.92
N GLY A 255 -10.27 -24.01 13.84
CA GLY A 255 -9.18 -23.72 14.76
C GLY A 255 -7.96 -24.59 14.46
N SER A 256 -7.03 -24.54 15.41
CA SER A 256 -5.86 -25.38 15.56
C SER A 256 -6.13 -26.45 16.63
N SER A 257 -5.12 -27.23 17.02
CA SER A 257 -5.23 -28.13 18.17
C SER A 257 -5.25 -27.43 19.53
N PHE A 258 -5.03 -26.11 19.56
CA PHE A 258 -4.97 -25.28 20.76
C PHE A 258 -6.16 -24.32 20.81
N ALA A 259 -6.00 -23.17 21.48
CA ALA A 259 -7.07 -22.19 21.61
C ALA A 259 -7.08 -21.23 20.42
N ASP A 260 -8.27 -21.02 19.86
CA ASP A 260 -8.54 -20.19 18.71
C ASP A 260 -9.79 -19.35 19.00
N ASN A 261 -9.67 -18.02 18.90
CA ASN A 261 -10.75 -17.11 19.21
C ASN A 261 -10.98 -16.17 18.03
N ALA A 262 -12.23 -16.02 17.58
CA ALA A 262 -12.60 -14.92 16.71
C ALA A 262 -13.13 -13.74 17.55
N TRP A 263 -12.53 -12.57 17.36
CA TRP A 263 -12.91 -11.32 18.03
C TRP A 263 -13.62 -10.36 17.08
N GLY A 264 -13.15 -10.28 15.83
CA GLY A 264 -13.69 -9.39 14.80
C GLY A 264 -14.38 -10.14 13.67
N VAL A 265 -15.45 -9.53 13.14
CA VAL A 265 -16.07 -9.93 11.88
C VAL A 265 -16.47 -8.68 11.10
N ALA A 266 -16.20 -8.67 9.81
CA ALA A 266 -16.66 -7.63 8.90
C ALA A 266 -17.10 -8.27 7.58
N ALA A 267 -18.18 -7.79 6.98
CA ALA A 267 -18.71 -8.36 5.75
C ALA A 267 -19.22 -7.27 4.79
N ASP A 268 -19.07 -7.53 3.50
CA ASP A 268 -19.69 -6.77 2.43
C ASP A 268 -20.73 -7.62 1.68
N ALA A 269 -21.11 -7.23 0.46
CA ALA A 269 -22.07 -7.99 -0.35
C ALA A 269 -21.49 -9.31 -0.90
N THR A 270 -20.18 -9.45 -0.93
CA THR A 270 -19.43 -10.50 -1.65
C THR A 270 -18.61 -11.40 -0.72
N ALA A 271 -18.10 -10.87 0.39
CA ALA A 271 -17.16 -11.55 1.27
C ALA A 271 -17.43 -11.30 2.75
N VAL A 272 -16.91 -12.22 3.57
CA VAL A 272 -16.92 -12.14 5.04
C VAL A 272 -15.49 -12.36 5.53
N TYR A 273 -15.02 -11.47 6.39
CA TYR A 273 -13.71 -11.55 7.01
C TYR A 273 -13.88 -11.79 8.51
N VAL A 274 -13.09 -12.69 9.05
CA VAL A 274 -13.07 -13.04 10.48
C VAL A 274 -11.66 -12.95 10.97
N ALA A 275 -11.43 -12.32 12.12
CA ALA A 275 -10.09 -12.20 12.69
C ALA A 275 -10.06 -12.43 14.19
N GLY A 276 -8.89 -12.78 14.69
CA GLY A 276 -8.67 -12.99 16.11
C GLY A 276 -7.30 -13.58 16.42
N THR A 277 -7.27 -14.56 17.33
CA THR A 277 -6.04 -15.17 17.87
C THR A 277 -6.02 -16.68 17.64
N THR A 278 -4.84 -17.25 17.40
CA THR A 278 -4.58 -18.70 17.41
C THR A 278 -3.32 -19.02 18.19
N SER A 279 -3.38 -19.96 19.14
CA SER A 279 -2.19 -20.46 19.87
C SER A 279 -1.58 -21.70 19.21
N GLY A 280 -1.91 -21.96 17.94
CA GLY A 280 -1.45 -23.12 17.20
C GLY A 280 -1.29 -22.83 15.72
N SER A 281 -1.16 -23.89 14.93
CA SER A 281 -1.06 -23.79 13.47
C SER A 281 -2.44 -23.97 12.85
N LEU A 282 -2.98 -22.93 12.22
CA LEU A 282 -4.19 -23.05 11.42
C LEU A 282 -3.92 -23.93 10.18
N PRO A 283 -4.95 -24.56 9.56
CA PRO A 283 -4.76 -25.49 8.45
C PRO A 283 -3.91 -24.91 7.30
N GLY A 284 -2.77 -25.55 7.03
CA GLY A 284 -1.85 -25.15 5.96
C GLY A 284 -0.86 -24.04 6.33
N LEU A 285 -0.86 -23.56 7.57
CA LEU A 285 -0.01 -22.48 8.06
C LEU A 285 0.93 -22.99 9.18
N ALA A 286 1.90 -22.17 9.55
CA ALA A 286 2.85 -22.45 10.63
C ALA A 286 2.67 -21.43 11.75
N THR A 287 2.92 -21.88 12.98
CA THR A 287 2.98 -21.01 14.16
C THR A 287 4.21 -20.11 14.11
N LEU A 288 4.03 -18.82 14.41
CA LEU A 288 5.07 -17.79 14.37
C LEU A 288 5.58 -17.45 15.78
N GLY A 289 4.69 -17.52 16.79
CA GLY A 289 4.98 -17.24 18.20
C GLY A 289 4.09 -18.02 19.17
N ASP A 290 3.92 -17.48 20.38
CA ASP A 290 3.10 -18.11 21.43
C ASP A 290 1.60 -18.04 21.10
N THR A 291 1.15 -16.93 20.53
CA THR A 291 -0.23 -16.74 20.05
C THR A 291 -0.20 -15.72 18.93
N ASP A 292 -0.65 -16.14 17.75
CA ASP A 292 -0.58 -15.35 16.54
C ASP A 292 -1.94 -14.71 16.23
N ALA A 293 -1.90 -13.57 15.54
CA ALA A 293 -3.09 -13.00 14.93
C ALA A 293 -3.48 -13.80 13.67
N PHE A 294 -4.77 -13.84 13.35
CA PHE A 294 -5.22 -14.35 12.06
C PHE A 294 -6.28 -13.47 11.42
N ILE A 295 -6.37 -13.52 10.08
CA ILE A 295 -7.51 -13.08 9.28
C ILE A 295 -7.91 -14.24 8.37
N ARG A 296 -9.21 -14.51 8.28
CA ARG A 296 -9.77 -15.52 7.37
C ARG A 296 -10.88 -14.90 6.54
N LYS A 297 -10.79 -15.06 5.22
CA LYS A 297 -11.82 -14.65 4.26
C LYS A 297 -12.68 -15.82 3.84
N TYR A 298 -13.98 -15.61 3.84
CA TYR A 298 -14.99 -16.47 3.26
C TYR A 298 -15.70 -15.78 2.09
N ASP A 299 -16.14 -16.55 1.12
CA ASP A 299 -17.12 -16.07 0.13
C ASP A 299 -18.53 -16.00 0.75
N ALA A 300 -19.49 -15.44 0.02
CA ALA A 300 -20.89 -15.31 0.46
C ALA A 300 -21.58 -16.67 0.80
N SER A 301 -21.06 -17.79 0.27
CA SER A 301 -21.55 -19.15 0.54
C SER A 301 -20.93 -19.78 1.80
N GLY A 302 -19.94 -19.11 2.40
CA GLY A 302 -19.18 -19.59 3.55
C GLY A 302 -18.06 -20.55 3.17
N SER A 303 -17.56 -20.53 1.94
CA SER A 303 -16.35 -21.29 1.56
C SER A 303 -15.12 -20.45 1.87
N VAL A 304 -14.06 -21.07 2.40
CA VAL A 304 -12.81 -20.37 2.71
C VAL A 304 -12.13 -19.96 1.41
N VAL A 305 -11.83 -18.67 1.27
CA VAL A 305 -11.06 -18.13 0.14
C VAL A 305 -9.57 -18.14 0.48
N TRP A 306 -9.20 -17.56 1.62
CA TRP A 306 -7.82 -17.57 2.13
C TRP A 306 -7.80 -17.43 3.66
N THR A 307 -6.67 -17.81 4.26
CA THR A 307 -6.35 -17.58 5.68
C THR A 307 -4.95 -17.00 5.76
N SER A 308 -4.78 -15.93 6.52
CA SER A 308 -3.49 -15.36 6.89
C SER A 308 -3.31 -15.50 8.40
N GLN A 309 -2.18 -16.07 8.83
CA GLN A 309 -1.74 -16.13 10.22
C GLN A 309 -0.44 -15.31 10.28
N PHE A 310 -0.41 -14.29 11.13
CA PHE A 310 0.67 -13.31 11.18
C PHE A 310 0.89 -12.84 12.62
N GLY A 311 2.05 -12.27 12.88
CA GLY A 311 2.43 -11.88 14.24
C GLY A 311 3.95 -11.85 14.39
N THR A 312 4.36 -11.82 15.64
CA THR A 312 5.74 -11.81 16.10
C THR A 312 6.05 -13.16 16.75
N ALA A 313 7.22 -13.29 17.39
CA ALA A 313 7.53 -14.49 18.16
C ALA A 313 6.76 -14.58 19.51
N SER A 314 5.96 -13.57 19.83
CA SER A 314 5.29 -13.40 21.12
C SER A 314 3.76 -13.51 20.96
N PHE A 315 2.98 -12.78 21.78
CA PHE A 315 1.53 -12.70 21.68
C PHE A 315 1.10 -11.56 20.75
N ASP A 316 0.20 -11.87 19.83
CA ASP A 316 -0.37 -11.01 18.81
C ASP A 316 -1.87 -11.29 18.66
N ALA A 317 -2.70 -10.23 18.58
CA ALA A 317 -4.14 -10.39 18.49
C ALA A 317 -4.79 -9.29 17.65
N VAL A 318 -5.69 -9.68 16.74
CA VAL A 318 -6.66 -8.76 16.14
C VAL A 318 -7.92 -8.72 16.98
N LEU A 319 -8.37 -7.52 17.33
CA LEU A 319 -9.59 -7.30 18.13
C LEU A 319 -10.69 -6.57 17.36
N ALA A 320 -10.33 -5.79 16.34
CA ALA A 320 -11.27 -5.00 15.55
C ALA A 320 -10.97 -5.08 14.05
N MET A 321 -12.01 -4.90 13.23
CA MET A 321 -11.90 -4.93 11.77
C MET A 321 -12.81 -3.90 11.09
N SER A 322 -12.35 -3.37 9.96
CA SER A 322 -13.16 -2.56 9.04
C SER A 322 -12.79 -2.87 7.59
N LEU A 323 -13.66 -2.51 6.63
CA LEU A 323 -13.50 -2.84 5.21
C LEU A 323 -13.66 -1.59 4.35
N ASP A 324 -12.94 -1.56 3.22
CA ASP A 324 -13.27 -0.74 2.07
C ASP A 324 -13.21 -1.58 0.78
N SER A 325 -13.32 -0.94 -0.39
CA SER A 325 -13.25 -1.64 -1.68
C SER A 325 -11.86 -2.20 -2.01
N SER A 326 -10.82 -1.74 -1.33
CA SER A 326 -9.41 -2.11 -1.58
C SER A 326 -8.91 -3.23 -0.65
N GLY A 327 -9.56 -3.46 0.49
CA GLY A 327 -9.17 -4.53 1.40
C GLY A 327 -9.77 -4.45 2.79
N VAL A 328 -9.05 -5.04 3.74
CA VAL A 328 -9.43 -5.14 5.16
C VAL A 328 -8.42 -4.44 6.04
N TYR A 329 -8.93 -3.75 7.04
CA TYR A 329 -8.18 -3.05 8.06
C TYR A 329 -8.39 -3.75 9.37
N VAL A 330 -7.31 -4.08 10.07
CA VAL A 330 -7.36 -4.72 11.37
C VAL A 330 -6.68 -3.87 12.43
N GLY A 331 -7.26 -3.87 13.62
CA GLY A 331 -6.72 -3.20 14.79
C GLY A 331 -6.57 -4.20 15.93
N GLY A 332 -5.47 -4.10 16.68
CA GLY A 332 -5.15 -5.08 17.70
C GLY A 332 -4.04 -4.68 18.67
N LEU A 333 -3.37 -5.70 19.21
CA LEU A 333 -2.19 -5.57 20.06
C LEU A 333 -1.11 -6.59 19.72
N THR A 334 0.15 -6.21 19.94
CA THR A 334 1.34 -7.06 19.80
C THR A 334 2.30 -6.88 20.98
N SER A 335 3.02 -7.94 21.37
CA SER A 335 4.12 -7.88 22.35
C SER A 335 5.50 -7.98 21.69
N GLY A 336 5.57 -7.91 20.37
CA GLY A 336 6.81 -7.84 19.59
C GLY A 336 6.85 -6.59 18.73
N ALA A 337 7.72 -6.59 17.73
CA ALA A 337 7.82 -5.53 16.73
C ALA A 337 7.52 -6.12 15.35
N PHE A 338 6.56 -5.54 14.63
CA PHE A 338 6.33 -5.86 13.22
C PHE A 338 7.49 -5.38 12.33
N PRO A 339 7.63 -5.91 11.10
CA PRO A 339 8.67 -5.46 10.18
C PRO A 339 8.64 -3.94 9.95
N GLY A 340 9.74 -3.26 10.24
CA GLY A 340 9.84 -1.80 10.11
C GLY A 340 9.38 -1.00 11.34
N GLU A 341 8.77 -1.65 12.33
CA GLU A 341 8.21 -1.03 13.52
C GLU A 341 9.10 -1.24 14.76
N SER A 342 8.74 -0.58 15.86
CA SER A 342 9.43 -0.71 17.15
C SER A 342 8.46 -1.04 18.28
N ASN A 343 8.85 -1.95 19.17
CA ASN A 343 8.11 -2.21 20.40
C ASN A 343 8.47 -1.18 21.48
N ALA A 344 7.48 -0.43 21.98
CA ALA A 344 7.63 0.60 23.00
C ALA A 344 7.65 0.07 24.44
N GLY A 345 7.23 -1.18 24.67
CA GLY A 345 7.22 -1.83 25.97
C GLY A 345 6.35 -3.10 26.04
N GLY A 346 5.25 -3.04 26.80
CA GLY A 346 4.43 -4.20 27.12
C GLY A 346 3.70 -4.78 25.89
N TYR A 347 2.44 -4.40 25.74
CA TYR A 347 1.68 -4.66 24.52
C TYR A 347 1.52 -3.33 23.80
N ASP A 348 1.82 -3.28 22.51
CA ASP A 348 1.60 -2.09 21.68
C ASP A 348 0.36 -2.26 20.82
N ALA A 349 -0.34 -1.15 20.59
CA ALA A 349 -1.42 -1.11 19.63
C ALA A 349 -0.85 -1.21 18.21
N PHE A 350 -1.56 -1.89 17.32
CA PHE A 350 -1.23 -1.88 15.90
C PHE A 350 -2.47 -1.74 15.02
N VAL A 351 -2.28 -1.10 13.88
CA VAL A 351 -3.18 -1.14 12.73
C VAL A 351 -2.46 -1.82 11.58
N GLN A 352 -3.16 -2.68 10.82
CA GLN A 352 -2.63 -3.25 9.59
C GLN A 352 -3.69 -3.24 8.48
N LYS A 353 -3.29 -2.85 7.27
CA LYS A 353 -4.09 -2.99 6.06
C LYS A 353 -3.64 -4.22 5.29
N VAL A 354 -4.60 -5.00 4.81
CA VAL A 354 -4.40 -6.21 3.99
C VAL A 354 -5.27 -6.09 2.75
N ASP A 355 -4.72 -6.41 1.57
CA ASP A 355 -5.47 -6.36 0.32
C ASP A 355 -6.55 -7.45 0.22
N VAL A 356 -7.34 -7.40 -0.86
CA VAL A 356 -8.41 -8.39 -1.12
C VAL A 356 -7.91 -9.83 -1.33
N LEU A 357 -6.62 -10.02 -1.63
CA LEU A 357 -5.95 -11.29 -1.86
C LEU A 357 -5.31 -11.86 -0.58
N GLY A 358 -5.21 -11.06 0.49
CA GLY A 358 -4.63 -11.45 1.77
C GLY A 358 -3.18 -11.01 1.97
N ASN A 359 -2.65 -10.13 1.11
CA ASN A 359 -1.28 -9.62 1.25
C ASN A 359 -1.27 -8.37 2.16
N PRO A 360 -0.35 -8.30 3.15
CA PRO A 360 -0.21 -7.10 3.98
C PRO A 360 0.31 -5.92 3.13
N LEU A 361 -0.41 -4.80 3.17
CA LEU A 361 -0.04 -3.57 2.48
C LEU A 361 0.74 -2.63 3.39
N TRP A 362 0.29 -2.47 4.63
CA TRP A 362 1.04 -1.70 5.62
C TRP A 362 0.65 -2.05 7.05
N SER A 363 1.55 -1.77 7.99
CA SER A 363 1.31 -1.80 9.43
C SER A 363 1.79 -0.51 10.08
N SER A 364 1.11 -0.07 11.13
CA SER A 364 1.57 1.01 12.02
C SER A 364 1.45 0.52 13.46
N GLN A 365 2.55 0.55 14.20
CA GLN A 365 2.61 0.14 15.60
C GLN A 365 2.92 1.33 16.48
N PHE A 366 2.15 1.50 17.56
CA PHE A 366 2.34 2.58 18.51
C PHE A 366 1.89 2.19 19.91
N GLY A 367 2.56 2.75 20.92
CA GLY A 367 2.27 2.41 22.30
C GLY A 367 3.11 3.20 23.28
N SER A 368 2.95 2.85 24.54
CA SER A 368 3.70 3.33 25.69
C SER A 368 4.60 2.20 26.22
N ALA A 369 5.29 2.43 27.34
CA ALA A 369 6.00 1.33 28.00
C ALA A 369 5.05 0.28 28.65
N ALA A 370 3.76 0.58 28.73
CA ALA A 370 2.75 -0.27 29.36
C ALA A 370 1.97 -1.07 28.30
N GLU A 371 0.72 -1.43 28.60
CA GLU A 371 -0.16 -2.09 27.64
C GLU A 371 -1.00 -1.05 26.91
N ASP A 372 -1.07 -1.19 25.59
CA ASP A 372 -1.77 -0.35 24.64
C ASP A 372 -2.45 -1.29 23.64
N ARG A 373 -3.73 -1.08 23.38
CA ARG A 373 -4.47 -1.92 22.42
C ARG A 373 -5.58 -1.18 21.72
N ILE A 374 -5.84 -1.55 20.47
CA ILE A 374 -7.01 -1.11 19.70
C ILE A 374 -8.17 -2.08 19.91
N GLN A 375 -9.36 -1.53 20.20
CA GLN A 375 -10.62 -2.25 20.34
C GLN A 375 -11.67 -1.86 19.28
N GLY A 376 -11.46 -0.76 18.56
CA GLY A 376 -12.32 -0.36 17.45
C GLY A 376 -11.51 0.23 16.30
N ILE A 377 -11.96 -0.02 15.07
CA ILE A 377 -11.39 0.56 13.86
C ILE A 377 -12.50 0.86 12.84
N VAL A 378 -12.42 2.02 12.19
CA VAL A 378 -13.35 2.44 11.11
C VAL A 378 -12.54 3.11 10.00
N VAL A 379 -12.94 2.89 8.75
CA VAL A 379 -12.33 3.54 7.57
C VAL A 379 -13.37 4.31 6.75
N ASP A 380 -12.95 5.45 6.20
CA ASP A 380 -13.77 6.29 5.32
C ASP A 380 -13.26 6.33 3.86
N GLY A 381 -12.25 5.50 3.57
CA GLY A 381 -11.53 5.45 2.29
C GLY A 381 -10.32 6.39 2.22
N THR A 382 -10.27 7.45 3.01
CA THR A 382 -9.14 8.41 3.08
C THR A 382 -8.29 8.27 4.33
N ALA A 383 -8.89 7.85 5.44
CA ALA A 383 -8.24 7.68 6.72
C ALA A 383 -8.73 6.45 7.47
N VAL A 384 -7.92 6.06 8.46
CA VAL A 384 -8.24 5.01 9.41
C VAL A 384 -8.39 5.64 10.78
N TYR A 385 -9.53 5.42 11.41
CA TYR A 385 -9.84 5.86 12.76
C TYR A 385 -9.74 4.65 13.68
N ALA A 386 -8.90 4.73 14.71
CA ALA A 386 -8.69 3.68 15.68
C ALA A 386 -8.95 4.18 17.09
N SER A 387 -9.48 3.31 17.95
CA SER A 387 -9.53 3.57 19.40
C SER A 387 -9.26 2.32 20.20
N GLY A 388 -8.95 2.55 21.47
CA GLY A 388 -8.93 1.53 22.50
C GLY A 388 -8.47 2.15 23.79
N TYR A 389 -7.57 1.47 24.51
CA TYR A 389 -7.04 1.98 25.77
C TYR A 389 -5.54 1.74 25.90
N THR A 390 -4.96 2.50 26.83
CA THR A 390 -3.55 2.48 27.24
C THR A 390 -3.46 2.49 28.76
N LEU A 391 -2.53 1.72 29.30
CA LEU A 391 -2.18 1.72 30.73
C LEU A 391 -1.01 2.68 31.05
N GLY A 392 -0.61 3.49 30.06
CA GLY A 392 0.51 4.40 30.15
C GLY A 392 0.24 5.75 29.48
N THR A 393 1.32 6.49 29.24
CA THR A 393 1.26 7.77 28.55
C THR A 393 1.72 7.58 27.10
N LEU A 394 0.80 7.73 26.15
CA LEU A 394 1.10 7.67 24.73
C LEU A 394 2.00 8.85 24.31
N PRO A 395 2.81 8.70 23.24
CA PRO A 395 3.72 9.76 22.80
C PRO A 395 3.00 11.10 22.57
N GLY A 396 3.59 12.19 23.04
CA GLY A 396 3.01 13.53 22.91
C GLY A 396 1.76 13.82 23.76
N GLN A 397 1.28 12.86 24.57
CA GLN A 397 0.14 13.03 25.45
C GLN A 397 0.55 13.27 26.92
N ILE A 398 -0.41 13.71 27.73
CA ILE A 398 -0.29 13.81 29.19
C ILE A 398 -1.34 12.87 29.75
N SER A 399 -0.96 11.92 30.62
CA SER A 399 -1.93 11.00 31.23
C SER A 399 -3.07 11.75 31.91
N VAL A 400 -4.30 11.33 31.61
CA VAL A 400 -5.55 12.01 31.98
C VAL A 400 -6.29 11.21 33.06
N SER A 401 -5.60 10.97 34.18
CA SER A 401 -6.14 10.38 35.42
C SER A 401 -6.53 8.89 35.39
N GLY A 402 -5.74 8.07 36.10
CA GLY A 402 -6.10 6.68 36.39
C GLY A 402 -5.01 5.68 36.00
N THR A 403 -5.32 4.39 36.12
CA THR A 403 -4.46 3.29 35.64
C THR A 403 -4.77 2.85 34.21
N ILE A 404 -5.88 3.33 33.62
CA ILE A 404 -6.36 2.99 32.27
C ILE A 404 -6.91 4.27 31.63
N ASP A 405 -6.28 4.73 30.56
CA ASP A 405 -6.72 5.85 29.74
C ASP A 405 -7.23 5.28 28.39
N GLY A 406 -8.42 5.65 27.94
CA GLY A 406 -8.88 5.43 26.57
C GLY A 406 -8.14 6.33 25.57
N PHE A 407 -8.10 5.96 24.29
CA PHE A 407 -7.58 6.84 23.25
C PHE A 407 -8.35 6.74 21.94
N ALA A 408 -8.27 7.80 21.13
CA ALA A 408 -8.62 7.78 19.71
C ALA A 408 -7.43 8.29 18.88
N ALA A 409 -7.23 7.70 17.71
CA ALA A 409 -6.18 8.02 16.76
C ALA A 409 -6.74 8.09 15.33
N ARG A 410 -6.25 9.05 14.55
CA ARG A 410 -6.48 9.13 13.10
C ARG A 410 -5.16 8.84 12.39
N LEU A 411 -5.16 7.83 11.55
CA LEU A 411 -4.03 7.45 10.70
C LEU A 411 -4.34 7.83 9.25
N ASN A 412 -3.31 8.23 8.51
CA ASN A 412 -3.41 8.31 7.06
C ASN A 412 -3.71 6.89 6.51
N ASN A 413 -4.45 6.78 5.40
CA ASN A 413 -4.73 5.49 4.76
C ASN A 413 -3.65 5.14 3.72
N GLN A 414 -2.41 5.58 3.93
CA GLN A 414 -1.27 5.34 3.03
C GLN A 414 -0.27 4.41 3.71
N SER A 415 0.53 3.69 2.92
CA SER A 415 1.64 2.92 3.47
C SER A 415 2.62 3.87 4.16
N PRO A 416 3.14 3.54 5.37
CA PRO A 416 4.22 4.26 6.03
C PRO A 416 5.34 4.49 5.03
N CYS A 417 5.69 5.75 4.81
CA CYS A 417 6.71 6.10 3.84
C CYS A 417 8.06 5.55 4.32
N SER A 418 8.59 4.54 3.65
CA SER A 418 9.91 3.97 3.93
C SER A 418 10.72 3.82 2.65
N LEU A 419 11.87 4.49 2.57
CA LEU A 419 12.86 4.33 1.51
C LEU A 419 13.72 3.05 1.67
N THR A 420 13.43 2.21 2.67
CA THR A 420 14.21 1.00 2.97
C THR A 420 13.59 -0.23 2.34
N VAL A 421 14.36 -0.91 1.49
CA VAL A 421 13.95 -2.19 0.89
C VAL A 421 14.46 -3.35 1.76
N THR A 422 13.54 -4.18 2.25
CA THR A 422 13.82 -5.34 3.11
C THR A 422 13.25 -6.66 2.58
N THR A 423 12.37 -6.61 1.59
CA THR A 423 11.76 -7.79 0.97
C THR A 423 11.78 -7.71 -0.56
N THR A 424 11.79 -8.88 -1.20
CA THR A 424 11.70 -9.04 -2.67
C THR A 424 10.26 -9.15 -3.18
N ILE A 425 9.28 -9.17 -2.27
CA ILE A 425 7.86 -9.14 -2.61
C ILE A 425 7.54 -7.79 -3.27
N ASP A 426 6.70 -7.81 -4.30
CA ASP A 426 6.38 -6.65 -5.14
C ASP A 426 5.68 -5.51 -4.39
N SER A 427 4.81 -5.83 -3.41
CA SER A 427 4.07 -4.83 -2.63
C SER A 427 4.16 -5.08 -1.13
N GLY A 428 3.76 -4.04 -0.38
CA GLY A 428 3.72 -4.07 1.07
C GLY A 428 5.03 -3.59 1.71
N PRO A 429 5.10 -3.60 3.06
CA PRO A 429 6.18 -2.96 3.78
C PRO A 429 7.54 -3.50 3.41
N GLY A 430 8.45 -2.59 3.06
CA GLY A 430 9.83 -2.91 2.68
C GLY A 430 9.99 -3.45 1.26
N SER A 431 8.95 -3.45 0.43
CA SER A 431 9.09 -3.73 -1.01
C SER A 431 9.78 -2.58 -1.75
N LEU A 432 10.34 -2.87 -2.93
CA LEU A 432 10.92 -1.84 -3.80
C LEU A 432 9.85 -0.86 -4.29
N ARG A 433 8.64 -1.36 -4.61
CA ARG A 433 7.52 -0.53 -5.06
C ARG A 433 7.14 0.52 -4.01
N GLU A 434 6.97 0.10 -2.77
CA GLU A 434 6.64 1.05 -1.68
C GLU A 434 7.76 2.05 -1.43
N ALA A 435 9.02 1.65 -1.57
CA ALA A 435 10.14 2.59 -1.47
C ALA A 435 10.12 3.66 -2.57
N ILE A 436 9.75 3.29 -3.80
CA ILE A 436 9.60 4.24 -4.92
C ILE A 436 8.38 5.13 -4.74
N ILE A 437 7.23 4.57 -4.33
CA ILE A 437 6.04 5.36 -4.00
C ILE A 437 6.36 6.38 -2.90
N CYS A 438 7.09 5.97 -1.87
CA CYS A 438 7.54 6.86 -0.80
C CYS A 438 8.46 7.98 -1.33
N ALA A 439 9.42 7.65 -2.20
CA ALA A 439 10.28 8.66 -2.83
C ALA A 439 9.47 9.68 -3.65
N ASN A 440 8.53 9.20 -4.46
CA ASN A 440 7.64 10.06 -5.25
C ASN A 440 6.81 11.03 -4.39
N LEU A 441 6.51 10.65 -3.14
CA LEU A 441 5.77 11.48 -2.18
C LEU A 441 6.67 12.39 -1.32
N THR A 442 7.99 12.25 -1.41
CA THR A 442 8.97 12.96 -0.58
C THR A 442 9.72 13.99 -1.40
N PRO A 443 9.31 15.29 -1.41
CA PRO A 443 9.90 16.26 -2.32
C PRO A 443 11.41 16.39 -2.19
N GLY A 444 12.12 16.16 -3.29
CA GLY A 444 13.56 16.35 -3.39
C GLY A 444 14.30 15.09 -3.84
N ALA A 445 15.62 15.10 -3.66
CA ALA A 445 16.44 13.97 -4.08
C ALA A 445 16.44 12.86 -3.01
N ASP A 446 15.97 11.68 -3.38
CA ASP A 446 15.94 10.50 -2.52
C ASP A 446 16.99 9.45 -2.91
N THR A 447 17.25 8.52 -1.99
CA THR A 447 18.13 7.37 -2.24
C THR A 447 17.54 6.10 -1.68
N ILE A 448 17.39 5.10 -2.54
CA ILE A 448 16.95 3.76 -2.20
C ILE A 448 18.13 2.80 -2.39
N SER A 449 18.52 2.11 -1.33
CA SER A 449 19.44 0.98 -1.43
C SER A 449 18.62 -0.30 -1.59
N VAL A 450 18.91 -1.05 -2.64
CA VAL A 450 18.21 -2.29 -3.00
C VAL A 450 19.15 -3.47 -2.73
N PRO A 451 18.89 -4.28 -1.69
CA PRO A 451 19.70 -5.45 -1.39
C PRO A 451 19.79 -6.46 -2.55
N ALA A 452 20.65 -7.46 -2.39
CA ALA A 452 20.71 -8.58 -3.32
C ALA A 452 19.38 -9.37 -3.28
N GLY A 453 18.83 -9.66 -4.46
CA GLY A 453 17.55 -10.32 -4.61
C GLY A 453 16.99 -10.17 -6.03
N THR A 454 15.96 -10.94 -6.32
CA THR A 454 15.14 -10.80 -7.54
C THR A 454 13.79 -10.21 -7.13
N TYR A 455 13.54 -8.98 -7.56
CA TYR A 455 12.35 -8.19 -7.30
C TYR A 455 11.41 -8.35 -8.49
N THR A 456 10.55 -9.37 -8.44
CA THR A 456 9.61 -9.67 -9.52
C THR A 456 8.37 -8.80 -9.39
N LEU A 457 8.09 -7.98 -10.40
CA LEU A 457 6.86 -7.22 -10.52
C LEU A 457 5.73 -8.17 -10.95
N SER A 458 4.65 -8.17 -10.18
CA SER A 458 3.58 -9.17 -10.24
C SER A 458 2.17 -8.56 -10.27
N ILE A 459 2.03 -7.27 -9.95
CA ILE A 459 0.76 -6.56 -9.96
C ILE A 459 0.48 -6.04 -11.36
N GLY A 460 -0.38 -6.71 -12.13
CA GLY A 460 -0.73 -6.27 -13.48
C GLY A 460 -1.56 -4.98 -13.51
N GLY A 461 -1.30 -4.14 -14.51
CA GLY A 461 -2.05 -2.91 -14.78
C GLY A 461 -1.19 -1.92 -15.56
N ALA A 462 -1.44 -1.79 -16.87
CA ALA A 462 -0.63 -0.93 -17.74
C ALA A 462 -1.17 0.50 -17.86
N GLY A 463 -0.27 1.47 -17.99
CA GLY A 463 -0.61 2.89 -18.17
C GLY A 463 -1.13 3.57 -16.91
N GLU A 464 -0.75 3.03 -15.75
CA GLU A 464 -0.81 3.69 -14.45
C GLU A 464 0.45 4.57 -14.31
N ASP A 465 0.39 5.71 -13.59
CA ASP A 465 1.50 6.68 -13.52
C ASP A 465 1.87 7.02 -12.05
N ALA A 466 1.56 6.14 -11.10
CA ALA A 466 1.80 6.31 -9.66
C ALA A 466 2.52 5.12 -9.02
N ALA A 467 3.09 4.21 -9.83
CA ALA A 467 3.76 2.98 -9.41
C ALA A 467 2.88 2.03 -8.57
N ALA A 468 1.56 2.21 -8.56
CA ALA A 468 0.62 1.39 -7.79
C ALA A 468 0.40 0.02 -8.43
N THR A 469 0.44 -0.05 -9.76
CA THR A 469 0.34 -1.30 -10.54
C THR A 469 1.24 -1.23 -11.77
N GLY A 470 1.56 -2.36 -12.38
CA GLY A 470 2.37 -2.39 -13.59
C GLY A 470 3.83 -2.08 -13.32
N ASP A 471 4.41 -1.22 -14.16
CA ASP A 471 5.78 -0.75 -14.01
C ASP A 471 5.99 0.09 -12.74
N LEU A 472 7.23 0.49 -12.51
CA LEU A 472 7.59 1.37 -11.40
C LEU A 472 7.81 2.79 -11.94
N ASP A 473 6.83 3.66 -11.74
CA ASP A 473 6.92 5.08 -12.07
C ASP A 473 7.79 5.85 -11.06
N ILE A 474 8.71 6.65 -11.59
CA ILE A 474 9.61 7.52 -10.84
C ILE A 474 9.27 8.96 -11.22
N THR A 475 8.59 9.66 -10.32
CA THR A 475 8.06 11.02 -10.54
C THR A 475 8.77 12.10 -9.75
N ASP A 476 9.75 11.73 -8.89
CA ASP A 476 10.68 12.67 -8.24
C ASP A 476 12.16 12.29 -8.50
N ASP A 477 13.08 13.15 -8.09
CA ASP A 477 14.53 12.94 -8.20
C ASP A 477 14.97 11.74 -7.33
N LEU A 478 15.51 10.69 -7.95
CA LEU A 478 15.75 9.42 -7.26
C LEU A 478 17.09 8.77 -7.63
N THR A 479 17.81 8.29 -6.61
CA THR A 479 18.96 7.40 -6.77
C THR A 479 18.65 5.98 -6.30
N ILE A 480 18.82 4.99 -7.18
CA ILE A 480 18.67 3.56 -6.89
C ILE A 480 20.06 2.91 -6.88
N ILE A 481 20.42 2.24 -5.77
CA ILE A 481 21.71 1.59 -5.57
C ILE A 481 21.50 0.11 -5.25
N GLY A 482 21.75 -0.76 -6.24
CA GLY A 482 21.75 -2.21 -6.06
C GLY A 482 23.07 -2.75 -5.47
N ALA A 483 23.05 -4.01 -5.04
CA ALA A 483 24.23 -4.71 -4.53
C ALA A 483 25.22 -5.15 -5.64
N GLY A 484 24.92 -4.85 -6.91
CA GLY A 484 25.65 -5.23 -8.10
C GLY A 484 24.74 -5.91 -9.12
N ALA A 485 24.98 -5.71 -10.41
CA ALA A 485 24.03 -6.13 -11.46
C ALA A 485 23.69 -7.63 -11.43
N ALA A 486 24.64 -8.49 -11.07
CA ALA A 486 24.39 -9.94 -10.95
C ALA A 486 23.65 -10.34 -9.66
N ALA A 487 23.56 -9.45 -8.68
CA ALA A 487 23.02 -9.71 -7.34
C ALA A 487 21.64 -9.07 -7.14
N THR A 488 21.36 -7.92 -7.75
CA THR A 488 20.09 -7.20 -7.65
C THR A 488 19.41 -7.15 -9.02
N ILE A 489 18.26 -7.82 -9.15
CA ILE A 489 17.51 -7.98 -10.40
C ILE A 489 16.09 -7.43 -10.20
N ILE A 490 15.68 -6.49 -11.04
CA ILE A 490 14.30 -6.00 -11.14
C ILE A 490 13.69 -6.65 -12.39
N ASP A 491 12.67 -7.48 -12.20
CA ASP A 491 12.16 -8.39 -13.23
C ASP A 491 10.66 -8.21 -13.45
N ALA A 492 10.26 -7.87 -14.67
CA ALA A 492 8.86 -7.72 -15.07
C ALA A 492 8.35 -8.86 -15.97
N THR A 493 9.04 -10.02 -16.00
CA THR A 493 8.65 -11.15 -16.85
C THR A 493 7.21 -11.58 -16.61
N GLY A 494 6.39 -11.50 -17.67
CA GLY A 494 4.98 -11.90 -17.63
C GLY A 494 4.02 -10.85 -17.06
N LEU A 495 4.52 -9.65 -16.72
CA LEU A 495 3.71 -8.53 -16.27
C LEU A 495 2.79 -7.98 -17.39
N GLY A 496 3.26 -8.05 -18.64
CA GLY A 496 2.60 -7.40 -19.78
C GLY A 496 2.74 -5.87 -19.77
N ASP A 497 3.75 -5.38 -19.06
CA ASP A 497 4.11 -3.97 -18.98
C ASP A 497 5.64 -3.82 -18.88
N ARG A 498 6.09 -2.58 -18.82
CA ARG A 498 7.50 -2.18 -18.76
C ARG A 498 8.11 -2.44 -17.37
N VAL A 499 9.40 -2.12 -17.17
CA VAL A 499 10.02 -2.24 -15.83
C VAL A 499 10.00 -0.91 -15.07
N LEU A 500 10.58 0.17 -15.63
CA LEU A 500 10.71 1.47 -14.97
C LEU A 500 10.27 2.63 -15.87
N HIS A 501 9.43 3.54 -15.36
CA HIS A 501 8.95 4.75 -16.06
C HIS A 501 9.47 6.02 -15.43
N ILE A 502 9.93 6.94 -16.27
CA ILE A 502 10.33 8.28 -15.84
C ILE A 502 9.58 9.26 -16.74
N PRO A 503 8.28 9.53 -16.44
CA PRO A 503 7.41 10.33 -17.31
C PRO A 503 7.75 11.83 -17.29
N GLY A 504 8.39 12.29 -16.20
CA GLY A 504 8.72 13.69 -15.95
C GLY A 504 10.15 14.09 -16.34
N SER A 505 10.48 15.36 -16.09
CA SER A 505 11.83 15.90 -16.27
C SER A 505 12.74 15.70 -15.05
N THR A 506 12.56 14.60 -14.30
CA THR A 506 13.28 14.31 -13.06
C THR A 506 14.70 13.83 -13.32
N ASN A 507 15.54 13.87 -12.29
CA ASN A 507 16.91 13.37 -12.30
C ASN A 507 16.96 12.00 -11.62
N VAL A 508 17.20 10.96 -12.40
CA VAL A 508 17.28 9.58 -11.93
C VAL A 508 18.69 9.03 -12.11
N ALA A 509 19.22 8.40 -11.07
CA ALA A 509 20.49 7.68 -11.11
C ALA A 509 20.27 6.23 -10.69
N ILE A 510 20.72 5.27 -11.49
CA ILE A 510 20.57 3.84 -11.25
C ILE A 510 21.96 3.21 -11.28
N SER A 511 22.29 2.41 -10.27
CA SER A 511 23.57 1.73 -10.19
C SER A 511 23.49 0.31 -9.66
N GLY A 512 24.29 -0.59 -10.20
CA GLY A 512 24.44 -1.95 -9.68
C GLY A 512 23.19 -2.82 -9.75
N VAL A 513 22.36 -2.69 -10.79
CA VAL A 513 21.12 -3.50 -10.96
C VAL A 513 21.04 -4.15 -12.34
N THR A 514 20.28 -5.23 -12.45
CA THR A 514 19.76 -5.75 -13.72
C THR A 514 18.28 -5.37 -13.86
N ILE A 515 17.88 -4.84 -15.02
CA ILE A 515 16.50 -4.50 -15.38
C ILE A 515 16.09 -5.39 -16.56
N GLN A 516 15.11 -6.27 -16.34
CA GLN A 516 14.76 -7.30 -17.32
C GLN A 516 13.28 -7.66 -17.38
N GLY A 517 12.93 -8.40 -18.44
CA GLY A 517 11.63 -9.07 -18.57
C GLY A 517 10.46 -8.16 -18.91
N GLY A 518 10.68 -6.85 -19.07
CA GLY A 518 9.61 -5.92 -19.45
C GLY A 518 9.05 -6.22 -20.84
N GLU A 519 7.72 -6.24 -20.94
CA GLU A 519 6.95 -6.50 -22.16
C GLU A 519 5.95 -5.35 -22.37
N ALA A 520 6.47 -4.18 -22.76
CA ALA A 520 5.68 -2.96 -22.86
C ALA A 520 4.73 -3.00 -24.08
N PRO A 521 3.47 -2.52 -23.94
CA PRO A 521 2.58 -2.30 -25.08
C PRO A 521 3.05 -1.14 -25.97
N GLU A 522 3.77 -0.18 -25.40
CA GLU A 522 4.34 1.00 -26.05
C GLU A 522 5.87 1.07 -25.89
N ASN A 523 6.47 2.24 -26.10
CA ASN A 523 7.93 2.40 -26.14
C ASN A 523 8.61 2.07 -24.80
N GLY A 524 9.86 1.61 -24.86
CA GLY A 524 10.70 1.39 -23.68
C GLY A 524 10.33 0.10 -22.94
N GLY A 525 10.71 -1.07 -23.48
CA GLY A 525 10.40 -2.35 -22.83
C GLY A 525 10.97 -2.43 -21.41
N GLY A 526 12.25 -2.09 -21.24
CA GLY A 526 12.87 -1.97 -19.92
C GLY A 526 12.57 -0.61 -19.28
N ILE A 527 13.04 0.46 -19.93
CA ILE A 527 12.98 1.82 -19.40
C ILE A 527 12.41 2.77 -20.45
N SER A 528 11.50 3.65 -20.03
CA SER A 528 11.00 4.78 -20.82
C SER A 528 11.32 6.03 -20.02
N ASN A 529 12.18 6.87 -20.59
CA ASN A 529 12.74 8.01 -19.89
C ASN A 529 12.52 9.31 -20.67
N VAL A 530 11.96 10.30 -19.99
CA VAL A 530 11.86 11.68 -20.48
C VAL A 530 12.93 12.58 -19.83
N GLY A 531 13.26 12.32 -18.57
CA GLY A 531 14.16 13.14 -17.74
C GLY A 531 15.64 12.88 -17.96
N ASN A 532 16.45 13.27 -16.98
CA ASN A 532 17.88 12.93 -16.95
C ASN A 532 18.03 11.56 -16.29
N LEU A 533 18.65 10.61 -16.99
CA LEU A 533 18.89 9.27 -16.50
C LEU A 533 20.38 8.93 -16.57
N THR A 534 20.99 8.62 -15.43
CA THR A 534 22.34 8.04 -15.38
C THR A 534 22.25 6.58 -14.98
N VAL A 535 22.80 5.68 -15.79
CA VAL A 535 22.88 4.26 -15.49
C VAL A 535 24.35 3.85 -15.42
N THR A 536 24.75 3.29 -14.27
CA THR A 536 26.15 2.91 -13.99
C THR A 536 26.24 1.46 -13.53
N ASP A 537 27.27 0.71 -13.95
CA ASP A 537 27.53 -0.67 -13.49
C ASP A 537 26.29 -1.58 -13.53
N SER A 538 25.43 -1.41 -14.53
CA SER A 538 24.11 -2.05 -14.60
C SER A 538 23.87 -2.77 -15.93
N VAL A 539 22.86 -3.62 -15.95
CA VAL A 539 22.46 -4.41 -17.13
C VAL A 539 20.99 -4.14 -17.45
N ILE A 540 20.67 -3.81 -18.70
CA ILE A 540 19.30 -3.75 -19.22
C ILE A 540 19.16 -4.85 -20.27
N SER A 541 18.40 -5.90 -19.96
CA SER A 541 18.37 -7.08 -20.82
C SER A 541 17.07 -7.82 -20.94
N GLY A 542 16.84 -8.46 -22.09
CA GLY A 542 15.69 -9.33 -22.29
C GLY A 542 14.35 -8.59 -22.29
N ASN A 543 14.34 -7.28 -22.54
CA ASN A 543 13.14 -6.48 -22.57
C ASN A 543 12.60 -6.37 -24.00
N THR A 544 11.28 -6.30 -24.14
CA THR A 544 10.59 -6.38 -25.42
C THR A 544 9.51 -5.31 -25.55
N VAL A 545 9.39 -4.76 -26.76
CA VAL A 545 8.21 -4.04 -27.22
C VAL A 545 7.79 -4.57 -28.59
N VAL A 546 6.51 -4.92 -28.76
CA VAL A 546 6.03 -5.57 -29.99
C VAL A 546 5.89 -4.59 -31.17
N SER A 547 5.42 -3.36 -30.94
CA SER A 547 5.16 -2.38 -32.02
C SER A 547 5.85 -1.02 -31.85
N GLY A 548 6.35 -0.71 -30.66
CA GLY A 548 7.08 0.52 -30.36
C GLY A 548 8.59 0.45 -30.56
N ASN A 549 9.27 1.40 -29.93
CA ASN A 549 10.72 1.62 -30.03
C ASN A 549 11.41 1.44 -28.68
N GLY A 550 12.72 1.19 -28.69
CA GLY A 550 13.53 1.11 -27.48
C GLY A 550 13.20 -0.15 -26.68
N GLY A 551 13.60 -1.32 -27.19
CA GLY A 551 13.33 -2.58 -26.50
C GLY A 551 13.92 -2.57 -25.10
N GLY A 552 15.18 -2.15 -24.97
CA GLY A 552 15.81 -1.89 -23.69
C GLY A 552 15.39 -0.54 -23.12
N ILE A 553 15.74 0.54 -23.84
CA ILE A 553 15.55 1.93 -23.37
C ILE A 553 14.94 2.78 -24.48
N TYR A 554 13.84 3.45 -24.18
CA TYR A 554 13.34 4.58 -24.95
C TYR A 554 13.68 5.88 -24.22
N HIS A 555 14.33 6.82 -24.93
CA HIS A 555 14.75 8.09 -24.37
C HIS A 555 14.19 9.27 -25.17
N GLY A 556 13.31 10.03 -24.54
CA GLY A 556 12.68 11.24 -25.08
C GLY A 556 11.17 11.28 -24.85
N ARG A 557 10.53 12.37 -25.26
CA ARG A 557 9.06 12.51 -25.14
C ARG A 557 8.33 11.72 -26.23
N PRO A 558 7.28 10.96 -25.88
CA PRO A 558 6.39 10.35 -26.86
C PRO A 558 5.62 11.36 -27.72
N ASP A 559 5.29 12.54 -27.17
CA ASP A 559 4.54 13.60 -27.86
C ASP A 559 5.38 14.42 -28.86
N GLY A 560 6.69 14.14 -28.90
CA GLY A 560 7.63 14.83 -29.78
C GLY A 560 7.92 16.27 -29.37
N GLY A 561 7.65 16.72 -28.13
CA GLY A 561 7.95 18.08 -27.65
C GLY A 561 9.45 18.47 -27.64
N ALA A 562 9.72 19.73 -27.28
CA ALA A 562 11.07 20.35 -27.21
C ALA A 562 12.08 19.53 -26.35
N PRO A 563 13.41 19.65 -26.56
CA PRO A 563 14.39 18.60 -26.26
C PRO A 563 14.36 18.12 -24.81
N ASN A 564 14.45 16.79 -24.67
CA ASN A 564 14.30 16.04 -23.43
C ASN A 564 15.67 15.67 -22.85
N GLY A 565 15.69 15.09 -21.65
CA GLY A 565 16.87 15.03 -20.80
C GLY A 565 18.07 14.26 -21.37
N THR A 566 19.08 14.05 -20.54
CA THR A 566 20.30 13.32 -20.93
C THR A 566 20.25 11.90 -20.40
N LEU A 567 20.52 10.92 -21.26
CA LEU A 567 20.77 9.54 -20.87
C LEU A 567 22.29 9.27 -20.91
N LEU A 568 22.85 8.94 -19.75
CA LEU A 568 24.26 8.54 -19.60
C LEU A 568 24.33 7.05 -19.25
N LEU A 569 25.04 6.26 -20.06
CA LEU A 569 25.39 4.87 -19.73
C LEU A 569 26.89 4.74 -19.48
N ILE A 570 27.24 4.37 -18.25
CA ILE A 570 28.63 4.29 -17.79
C ILE A 570 28.90 2.87 -17.29
N ASP A 571 29.94 2.20 -17.81
CA ASP A 571 30.30 0.83 -17.39
C ASP A 571 29.10 -0.15 -17.41
N SER A 572 28.16 0.05 -18.34
CA SER A 572 26.86 -0.63 -18.34
C SER A 572 26.62 -1.42 -19.62
N THR A 573 25.68 -2.37 -19.58
CA THR A 573 25.34 -3.23 -20.72
C THR A 573 23.86 -3.14 -21.08
N VAL A 574 23.54 -2.93 -22.36
CA VAL A 574 22.18 -3.06 -22.92
C VAL A 574 22.19 -4.24 -23.89
N SER A 575 21.54 -5.34 -23.52
CA SER A 575 21.67 -6.58 -24.29
C SER A 575 20.46 -7.47 -24.42
N GLY A 576 20.30 -8.12 -25.58
CA GLY A 576 19.24 -9.11 -25.78
C GLY A 576 17.83 -8.51 -25.75
N ASN A 577 17.70 -7.21 -26.04
CA ASN A 577 16.40 -6.53 -26.06
C ASN A 577 15.82 -6.50 -27.48
N THR A 578 14.49 -6.43 -27.58
CA THR A 578 13.77 -6.49 -28.86
C THR A 578 12.77 -5.35 -29.02
N ALA A 579 12.77 -4.67 -30.16
CA ALA A 579 11.77 -3.67 -30.51
C ALA A 579 11.13 -3.95 -31.88
N GLY A 580 9.82 -3.79 -32.00
CA GLY A 580 9.13 -3.95 -33.29
C GLY A 580 9.54 -2.92 -34.35
N SER A 581 9.80 -1.68 -33.93
CA SER A 581 10.11 -0.57 -34.83
C SER A 581 11.60 -0.21 -34.81
N GLY A 582 12.02 0.64 -33.86
CA GLY A 582 13.36 1.21 -33.83
C GLY A 582 14.11 0.97 -32.54
N GLY A 583 15.44 0.87 -32.60
CA GLY A 583 16.30 0.84 -31.42
C GLY A 583 16.06 -0.39 -30.54
N GLY A 584 16.54 -1.56 -30.97
CA GLY A 584 16.33 -2.79 -30.19
C GLY A 584 16.88 -2.67 -28.77
N GLY A 585 18.08 -2.11 -28.66
CA GLY A 585 18.67 -1.72 -27.37
C GLY A 585 18.18 -0.34 -26.93
N ILE A 586 18.53 0.70 -27.69
CA ILE A 586 18.29 2.09 -27.32
C ILE A 586 17.62 2.84 -28.46
N TYR A 587 16.56 3.59 -28.16
CA TYR A 587 15.98 4.57 -29.08
C TYR A 587 16.11 5.98 -28.50
N ASN A 588 16.82 6.85 -29.20
CA ASN A 588 16.97 8.26 -28.84
C ASN A 588 16.05 9.14 -29.69
N ALA A 589 15.01 9.68 -29.08
CA ALA A 589 14.04 10.57 -29.68
C ALA A 589 14.41 12.04 -29.42
N SER A 590 15.17 12.65 -30.34
CA SER A 590 15.48 14.11 -30.30
C SER A 590 16.13 14.59 -29.00
N SER A 591 16.88 13.72 -28.33
CA SER A 591 17.46 13.96 -27.00
C SER A 591 18.97 13.67 -27.01
N THR A 592 19.62 13.69 -25.84
CA THR A 592 21.07 13.41 -25.73
C THR A 592 21.30 12.05 -25.09
N VAL A 593 22.12 11.22 -25.74
CA VAL A 593 22.58 9.93 -25.24
C VAL A 593 24.11 9.87 -25.29
N GLU A 594 24.74 9.48 -24.18
CA GLU A 594 26.18 9.24 -24.09
C GLU A 594 26.47 7.85 -23.52
N LEU A 595 27.31 7.10 -24.22
CA LEU A 595 27.81 5.79 -23.80
C LEU A 595 29.31 5.89 -23.52
N THR A 596 29.73 5.55 -22.31
CA THR A 596 31.15 5.59 -21.91
C THR A 596 31.55 4.29 -21.22
N ARG A 597 32.49 3.53 -21.81
CA ARG A 597 32.86 2.16 -21.39
C ARG A 597 31.68 1.19 -21.28
N SER A 598 30.69 1.37 -22.15
CA SER A 598 29.45 0.61 -22.13
C SER A 598 29.34 -0.32 -23.34
N THR A 599 28.46 -1.32 -23.24
CA THR A 599 28.23 -2.32 -24.30
C THR A 599 26.76 -2.35 -24.72
N VAL A 600 26.49 -2.27 -26.02
CA VAL A 600 25.17 -2.53 -26.62
C VAL A 600 25.25 -3.77 -27.48
N SER A 601 24.64 -4.88 -27.07
CA SER A 601 24.85 -6.16 -27.75
C SER A 601 23.67 -7.11 -27.90
N GLY A 602 23.61 -7.86 -29.00
CA GLY A 602 22.59 -8.90 -29.18
C GLY A 602 21.15 -8.35 -29.23
N ASN A 603 20.95 -7.07 -29.50
CA ASN A 603 19.63 -6.46 -29.56
C ASN A 603 19.04 -6.58 -30.98
N THR A 604 17.71 -6.61 -31.07
CA THR A 604 16.98 -6.81 -32.33
C THR A 604 15.92 -5.74 -32.55
N SER A 605 15.84 -5.18 -33.77
CA SER A 605 14.73 -4.30 -34.15
C SER A 605 14.43 -4.28 -35.65
N GLY A 606 13.42 -3.48 -36.04
CA GLY A 606 13.17 -3.10 -37.43
C GLY A 606 14.23 -2.17 -38.02
N SER A 607 14.74 -1.21 -37.25
CA SER A 607 15.79 -0.26 -37.64
C SER A 607 16.67 0.05 -36.43
N GLY A 608 17.98 0.20 -36.62
CA GLY A 608 18.90 0.42 -35.50
C GLY A 608 18.87 -0.74 -34.50
N GLY A 609 19.33 -1.93 -34.93
CA GLY A 609 19.24 -3.16 -34.13
C GLY A 609 19.77 -2.96 -32.71
N GLY A 610 20.91 -2.29 -32.58
CA GLY A 610 21.44 -1.83 -31.31
C GLY A 610 20.84 -0.49 -30.89
N ILE A 611 21.10 0.55 -31.69
CA ILE A 611 20.74 1.93 -31.38
C ILE A 611 20.07 2.59 -32.57
N GLU A 612 18.96 3.28 -32.33
CA GLU A 612 18.39 4.23 -33.28
C GLU A 612 18.43 5.64 -32.70
N ASN A 613 19.08 6.55 -33.42
CA ASN A 613 19.18 7.95 -33.08
C ASN A 613 18.44 8.78 -34.11
N VAL A 614 17.39 9.50 -33.71
CA VAL A 614 16.57 10.28 -34.64
C VAL A 614 16.47 11.75 -34.24
N ASP A 615 16.40 12.58 -35.28
CA ASP A 615 15.90 13.94 -35.17
C ASP A 615 14.39 13.93 -35.02
N GLY A 616 13.88 14.96 -34.35
CA GLY A 616 12.47 15.27 -34.31
C GLY A 616 12.25 16.74 -34.62
N TYR A 617 10.98 17.13 -34.64
CA TYR A 617 10.56 18.45 -35.10
C TYR A 617 11.16 19.62 -34.28
N TYR A 618 11.62 19.35 -33.05
CA TYR A 618 12.01 20.38 -32.09
C TYR A 618 13.48 20.35 -31.65
N GLY A 619 14.32 19.49 -32.24
CA GLY A 619 15.73 19.44 -31.87
C GLY A 619 16.50 18.28 -32.47
N ALA A 620 17.83 18.37 -32.37
CA ALA A 620 18.73 17.34 -32.85
C ALA A 620 18.90 16.20 -31.83
N GLY A 621 18.86 14.95 -32.30
CA GLY A 621 19.25 13.78 -31.51
C GLY A 621 20.78 13.63 -31.45
N ASN A 622 21.40 13.85 -30.29
CA ASN A 622 22.84 13.69 -30.12
C ASN A 622 23.17 12.32 -29.54
N LEU A 623 23.95 11.53 -30.26
CA LEU A 623 24.50 10.26 -29.79
C LEU A 623 26.03 10.32 -29.75
N THR A 624 26.59 10.16 -28.56
CA THR A 624 28.04 10.10 -28.33
C THR A 624 28.42 8.72 -27.76
N ILE A 625 29.44 8.10 -28.36
CA ILE A 625 29.93 6.77 -27.97
C ILE A 625 31.44 6.87 -27.75
N VAL A 626 31.89 6.62 -26.52
CA VAL A 626 33.29 6.74 -26.09
C VAL A 626 33.74 5.46 -25.39
N ASP A 627 34.90 4.93 -25.74
CA ASP A 627 35.47 3.72 -25.12
C ASP A 627 34.51 2.52 -25.06
N SER A 628 33.55 2.45 -25.99
CA SER A 628 32.36 1.58 -25.88
C SER A 628 32.28 0.59 -27.03
N THR A 629 31.41 -0.41 -26.89
CA THR A 629 31.21 -1.48 -27.88
C THR A 629 29.75 -1.60 -28.31
N VAL A 630 29.49 -1.61 -29.61
CA VAL A 630 28.18 -1.94 -30.20
C VAL A 630 28.33 -3.20 -31.05
N THR A 631 27.82 -4.34 -30.59
CA THR A 631 28.16 -5.64 -31.22
C THR A 631 27.04 -6.67 -31.30
N GLY A 632 27.02 -7.45 -32.38
CA GLY A 632 26.09 -8.58 -32.50
C GLY A 632 24.62 -8.17 -32.57
N ASN A 633 24.31 -6.93 -32.94
CA ASN A 633 22.93 -6.45 -33.04
C ASN A 633 22.35 -6.73 -34.43
N PHE A 634 21.02 -6.89 -34.50
CA PHE A 634 20.31 -7.35 -35.69
C PHE A 634 19.15 -6.41 -36.07
N SER A 635 19.12 -5.97 -37.33
CA SER A 635 18.02 -5.24 -37.93
C SER A 635 17.34 -6.10 -39.00
N ASN A 636 16.03 -6.33 -38.88
CA ASN A 636 15.30 -7.33 -39.68
C ASN A 636 14.63 -6.80 -40.96
N SER A 637 14.49 -5.48 -41.10
CA SER A 637 13.71 -4.87 -42.19
C SER A 637 14.19 -3.48 -42.61
N GLY A 638 15.07 -2.86 -41.82
CA GLY A 638 15.61 -1.52 -42.03
C GLY A 638 17.13 -1.51 -42.12
N GLY A 639 17.72 -0.34 -41.88
CA GLY A 639 19.17 -0.17 -41.86
C GLY A 639 19.74 -0.03 -40.45
N GLY A 640 21.06 -0.06 -40.33
CA GLY A 640 21.76 0.13 -39.07
C GLY A 640 21.65 -1.12 -38.21
N GLY A 641 22.32 -2.21 -38.59
CA GLY A 641 22.36 -3.42 -37.75
C GLY A 641 22.85 -3.06 -36.35
N GLY A 642 23.93 -2.30 -36.27
CA GLY A 642 24.41 -1.68 -35.04
C GLY A 642 23.67 -0.38 -34.74
N ILE A 643 23.86 0.63 -35.59
CA ILE A 643 23.39 2.00 -35.36
C ILE A 643 22.65 2.53 -36.60
N SER A 644 21.40 2.95 -36.42
CA SER A 644 20.67 3.80 -37.37
C SER A 644 20.77 5.24 -36.89
N ASN A 645 21.51 6.08 -37.61
CA ASN A 645 21.69 7.49 -37.28
C ASN A 645 20.95 8.38 -38.27
N GLY A 646 19.90 9.03 -37.80
CA GLY A 646 19.16 10.09 -38.47
C GLY A 646 19.59 11.51 -38.13
N SER A 647 20.57 11.68 -37.23
CA SER A 647 20.96 12.97 -36.64
C SER A 647 22.48 13.10 -36.47
N VAL A 648 22.97 13.44 -35.28
CA VAL A 648 24.38 13.64 -34.94
C VAL A 648 24.91 12.42 -34.20
N LEU A 649 25.89 11.77 -34.79
CA LEU A 649 26.63 10.66 -34.21
C LEU A 649 28.11 11.03 -34.03
N SER A 650 28.65 10.82 -32.84
CA SER A 650 30.07 10.94 -32.56
C SER A 650 30.59 9.66 -31.90
N VAL A 651 31.61 9.03 -32.49
CA VAL A 651 32.20 7.76 -32.04
C VAL A 651 33.70 7.95 -31.83
N TYR A 652 34.16 7.68 -30.61
CA TYR A 652 35.55 7.88 -30.19
C TYR A 652 36.09 6.64 -29.48
N ASN A 653 37.27 6.18 -29.88
CA ASN A 653 37.96 5.03 -29.27
C ASN A 653 37.05 3.82 -29.02
N SER A 654 36.13 3.54 -29.95
CA SER A 654 35.05 2.58 -29.76
C SER A 654 35.03 1.51 -30.84
N THR A 655 34.29 0.44 -30.59
CA THR A 655 34.17 -0.70 -31.51
C THR A 655 32.72 -0.92 -31.94
N ILE A 656 32.46 -0.98 -33.24
CA ILE A 656 31.16 -1.35 -33.81
C ILE A 656 31.37 -2.59 -34.66
N SER A 657 30.95 -3.77 -34.16
CA SER A 657 31.33 -5.03 -34.82
C SER A 657 30.31 -6.14 -34.81
N GLY A 658 30.33 -7.00 -35.83
CA GLY A 658 29.46 -8.19 -35.88
C GLY A 658 27.97 -7.88 -35.98
N ASN A 659 27.59 -6.66 -36.40
CA ASN A 659 26.20 -6.27 -36.50
C ASN A 659 25.64 -6.57 -37.91
N VAL A 660 24.35 -6.89 -37.99
CA VAL A 660 23.71 -7.36 -39.22
C VAL A 660 22.46 -6.53 -39.53
N ALA A 661 22.36 -6.02 -40.76
CA ALA A 661 21.13 -5.46 -41.33
C ALA A 661 20.64 -6.39 -42.46
N ASP A 662 19.69 -7.27 -42.16
CA ASP A 662 19.23 -8.29 -43.10
C ASP A 662 18.46 -7.67 -44.27
N GLY A 663 19.00 -7.83 -45.48
CA GLY A 663 18.51 -7.15 -46.68
C GLY A 663 18.59 -5.62 -46.64
N GLY A 664 19.18 -5.05 -45.58
CA GLY A 664 19.15 -3.64 -45.24
C GLY A 664 20.40 -2.84 -45.64
N LEU A 665 20.53 -1.65 -45.07
CA LEU A 665 21.62 -0.70 -45.36
C LEU A 665 22.45 -0.48 -44.10
N GLY A 666 23.78 -0.41 -44.20
CA GLY A 666 24.62 -0.04 -43.06
C GLY A 666 24.62 -1.11 -41.98
N GLY A 667 25.41 -2.16 -42.13
CA GLY A 667 25.44 -3.26 -41.15
C GLY A 667 25.93 -2.76 -39.79
N GLY A 668 27.04 -2.01 -39.80
CA GLY A 668 27.53 -1.30 -38.61
C GLY A 668 26.74 -0.01 -38.37
N ILE A 669 26.87 0.95 -39.29
CA ILE A 669 26.25 2.27 -39.21
C ILE A 669 25.44 2.57 -40.47
N TYR A 670 24.19 2.96 -40.30
CA TYR A 670 23.36 3.56 -41.34
C TYR A 670 23.15 5.04 -41.05
N ASN A 671 23.86 5.91 -41.76
CA ASN A 671 23.72 7.36 -41.67
C ASN A 671 22.66 7.83 -42.69
N ARG A 672 21.43 8.08 -42.21
CA ARG A 672 20.22 8.25 -43.02
C ARG A 672 19.58 9.63 -42.86
N GLU A 673 18.91 10.09 -43.90
CA GLU A 673 18.11 11.32 -43.83
C GLU A 673 16.84 11.08 -43.00
N ALA A 674 16.60 11.93 -42.00
CA ALA A 674 15.41 11.89 -41.15
C ALA A 674 14.71 13.27 -41.13
N GLY A 675 14.18 13.71 -42.28
CA GLY A 675 13.15 14.77 -42.42
C GLY A 675 13.47 16.22 -41.97
N CYS A 676 14.38 16.44 -41.03
CA CYS A 676 14.59 17.69 -40.31
C CYS A 676 15.99 18.30 -40.50
N GLY A 677 16.92 17.59 -41.15
CA GLY A 677 18.27 18.07 -41.45
C GLY A 677 19.16 16.97 -42.06
N PRO A 678 20.35 17.32 -42.59
CA PRO A 678 21.31 16.32 -43.03
C PRO A 678 21.95 15.62 -41.82
N PRO A 679 22.02 14.29 -41.80
CA PRO A 679 22.67 13.56 -40.73
C PRO A 679 24.20 13.77 -40.77
N SER A 680 24.86 13.66 -39.62
CA SER A 680 26.31 13.73 -39.52
C SER A 680 26.86 12.61 -38.64
N ALA A 681 27.98 12.03 -39.07
CA ALA A 681 28.72 11.03 -38.30
C ALA A 681 30.20 11.38 -38.23
N THR A 682 30.75 11.48 -37.02
CA THR A 682 32.19 11.65 -36.78
C THR A 682 32.73 10.41 -36.08
N ILE A 683 33.73 9.77 -36.66
CA ILE A 683 34.33 8.54 -36.15
C ILE A 683 35.84 8.78 -36.02
N SER A 684 36.37 8.71 -34.80
CA SER A 684 37.80 8.88 -34.52
C SER A 684 38.37 7.75 -33.68
N ASP A 685 39.57 7.30 -34.03
CA ASP A 685 40.35 6.31 -33.28
C ASP A 685 39.56 5.02 -32.99
N SER A 686 38.63 4.66 -33.88
CA SER A 686 37.62 3.61 -33.64
C SER A 686 37.73 2.47 -34.65
N THR A 687 37.09 1.33 -34.34
CA THR A 687 37.04 0.15 -35.22
C THR A 687 35.61 -0.18 -35.63
N ILE A 688 35.38 -0.35 -36.93
CA ILE A 688 34.12 -0.82 -37.51
C ILE A 688 34.42 -2.10 -38.29
N SER A 689 34.12 -3.27 -37.71
CA SER A 689 34.51 -4.55 -38.29
C SER A 689 33.43 -5.63 -38.34
N ASP A 690 33.56 -6.54 -39.29
CA ASP A 690 32.76 -7.78 -39.34
C ASP A 690 31.23 -7.55 -39.37
N ASN A 691 30.79 -6.38 -39.86
CA ASN A 691 29.37 -6.06 -40.01
C ASN A 691 28.84 -6.49 -41.39
N GLU A 692 27.56 -6.82 -41.46
CA GLU A 692 26.91 -7.35 -42.66
C GLU A 692 25.65 -6.56 -43.07
N ALA A 693 25.51 -6.24 -44.35
CA ALA A 693 24.31 -5.63 -44.92
C ALA A 693 24.16 -5.90 -46.43
N TYR A 694 23.03 -5.52 -47.03
CA TYR A 694 22.88 -5.55 -48.49
C TYR A 694 23.76 -4.47 -49.17
N LEU A 695 23.82 -3.25 -48.62
CA LEU A 695 24.71 -2.17 -49.04
C LEU A 695 25.38 -1.53 -47.83
N GLY A 696 26.69 -1.24 -47.92
CA GLY A 696 27.41 -0.58 -46.84
C GLY A 696 27.57 -1.50 -45.62
N GLY A 697 28.35 -2.59 -45.75
CA GLY A 697 28.48 -3.60 -44.68
C GLY A 697 28.91 -2.96 -43.36
N GLY A 698 29.99 -2.17 -43.39
CA GLY A 698 30.42 -1.37 -42.26
C GLY A 698 29.56 -0.12 -42.13
N ILE A 699 29.57 0.73 -43.16
CA ILE A 699 28.90 2.02 -43.14
C ILE A 699 28.11 2.23 -44.43
N TYR A 700 26.88 2.67 -44.30
CA TYR A 700 26.12 3.27 -45.39
C TYR A 700 25.90 4.75 -45.08
N THR A 701 26.19 5.61 -46.05
CA THR A 701 25.78 7.02 -46.04
C THR A 701 25.10 7.34 -47.36
N GLY A 702 23.98 8.04 -47.33
CA GLY A 702 23.24 8.29 -48.55
C GLY A 702 21.97 9.09 -48.35
N SER A 703 21.91 10.25 -48.99
CA SER A 703 20.76 11.14 -49.00
C SER A 703 20.75 12.00 -50.26
N ASN A 704 19.59 12.58 -50.58
CA ASN A 704 19.45 13.59 -51.64
C ASN A 704 20.11 14.93 -51.25
N PHE A 705 20.41 15.11 -49.96
CA PHE A 705 21.13 16.23 -49.36
C PHE A 705 22.50 15.78 -48.82
N ARG A 706 23.44 16.71 -48.59
CA ARG A 706 24.82 16.43 -48.19
C ARG A 706 24.91 15.93 -46.73
N GLY A 707 24.61 14.66 -46.47
CA GLY A 707 24.96 14.03 -45.19
C GLY A 707 26.49 13.94 -45.07
N ASN A 708 27.05 14.25 -43.91
CA ASN A 708 28.51 14.28 -43.74
C ASN A 708 29.01 13.08 -42.95
N ILE A 709 30.13 12.51 -43.37
CA ILE A 709 30.83 11.50 -42.57
C ILE A 709 32.31 11.85 -42.49
N THR A 710 32.86 11.90 -41.28
CA THR A 710 34.29 12.13 -41.05
C THR A 710 34.87 10.91 -40.35
N ILE A 711 35.90 10.29 -40.95
CA ILE A 711 36.59 9.14 -40.37
C ILE A 711 38.07 9.48 -40.19
N THR A 712 38.55 9.54 -38.96
CA THR A 712 39.94 9.88 -38.61
C THR A 712 40.59 8.76 -37.81
N ASN A 713 41.82 8.36 -38.14
CA ASN A 713 42.59 7.35 -37.39
C ASN A 713 41.83 6.05 -37.06
N SER A 714 40.86 5.68 -37.89
CA SER A 714 39.94 4.57 -37.60
C SER A 714 40.09 3.43 -38.59
N LEU A 715 39.75 2.22 -38.15
CA LEU A 715 39.82 1.00 -38.96
C LEU A 715 38.42 0.57 -39.40
N VAL A 716 38.23 0.41 -40.72
CA VAL A 716 37.01 -0.19 -41.29
C VAL A 716 37.42 -1.45 -42.06
N SER A 717 37.16 -2.64 -41.51
CA SER A 717 37.71 -3.91 -42.02
C SER A 717 36.76 -5.10 -41.85
N GLY A 718 36.92 -6.19 -42.61
CA GLY A 718 36.14 -7.42 -42.40
C GLY A 718 34.63 -7.34 -42.69
N ASN A 719 34.10 -6.16 -43.05
CA ASN A 719 32.69 -5.95 -43.31
C ASN A 719 32.23 -6.51 -44.67
N THR A 720 31.01 -7.05 -44.72
CA THR A 720 30.45 -7.77 -45.89
C THR A 720 29.19 -7.08 -46.42
N ALA A 721 29.14 -6.84 -47.73
CA ALA A 721 27.93 -6.40 -48.44
C ALA A 721 28.00 -6.69 -49.93
N ASN A 722 26.85 -6.68 -50.63
CA ASN A 722 26.83 -6.81 -52.09
C ASN A 722 27.52 -5.65 -52.80
N ARG A 723 27.46 -4.43 -52.22
CA ARG A 723 28.25 -3.28 -52.66
C ARG A 723 28.69 -2.45 -51.45
N GLY A 724 29.94 -2.02 -51.47
CA GLY A 724 30.54 -1.21 -50.40
C GLY A 724 30.67 -1.97 -49.09
N GLY A 725 31.48 -3.04 -49.06
CA GLY A 725 31.71 -3.82 -47.84
C GLY A 725 32.12 -2.95 -46.65
N GLY A 726 33.16 -2.13 -46.81
CA GLY A 726 33.55 -1.16 -45.77
C GLY A 726 32.61 0.05 -45.69
N LEU A 727 32.50 0.80 -46.78
CA LEU A 727 31.65 2.00 -46.86
C LEU A 727 30.93 2.04 -48.21
N TYR A 728 29.64 2.41 -48.20
CA TYR A 728 28.86 2.74 -49.38
C TYR A 728 28.32 4.17 -49.28
N ASN A 729 28.66 5.02 -50.26
CA ASN A 729 28.12 6.37 -50.39
C ASN A 729 27.19 6.45 -51.60
N SER A 730 25.91 6.73 -51.39
CA SER A 730 24.89 6.74 -52.44
C SER A 730 24.57 8.12 -53.02
N GLY A 731 25.26 9.21 -52.62
CA GLY A 731 24.88 10.57 -53.01
C GLY A 731 25.93 11.65 -52.72
N ALA A 732 25.49 12.92 -52.60
CA ALA A 732 26.34 14.12 -52.47
C ALA A 732 26.99 14.29 -51.08
N ALA A 733 27.21 13.20 -50.35
CA ALA A 733 27.85 13.22 -49.05
C ALA A 733 29.35 13.54 -49.18
N ASP A 734 29.83 14.50 -48.38
CA ASP A 734 31.26 14.78 -48.23
C ASP A 734 31.85 13.76 -47.24
N ILE A 735 32.92 13.06 -47.68
CA ILE A 735 33.69 12.07 -46.90
C ILE A 735 35.07 12.64 -46.60
#